data_AF-A0A9P1BG35-F1
#
_entry.id   AF-A0A9P1BG35-F1
#
_cell.length_a   1.000
_cell.length_b   1.000
_cell.length_c   1.000
_cell.angle_alpha   90.00
_cell.angle_beta   90.00
_cell.angle_gamma   90.00
#
_symmetry.space_group_name_H-M   'P 1'
#
loop_
_entity.id
_entity.type
_entity.pdbx_description
1 polymer ?
#
loop_
_entity_poly.entity_id
_entity_poly.type
_entity_poly.pdbx_seq_one_letter_code
_entity_poly.pdbx_strand_id
1 'polypeptide(L)'
;MIDHGRASGMWNRFWATGPTQSGKTLSCFVTPIMYHLFEVRETVIAGIPNMDMAGDKWDEDIKPAIEASKYRDLLPRTGQGSKGGTPRRIKFRNGSTLLFMAAAGNSKQQAAFTAPCLVMTEVDGYDLAKESSRESNPVDLMIGRTRSFKWPTIYGECTVSIEAGRIWQEVSKGTNTRLALPCPHCGSWVTPEREHFVGWENASDELEAEESGAFVCPADGCGALWSDGDRLDANRSAVLVHGDQEIDKCGNITGDLPRTRSASFRWSAVNNMFATAANIAVEEWGAKRAENEDEADKNLCQQVWATPPEDTVEEIVPLNKDDIPHRVVKELPQGLVPEDMEFFGCTIDVHLRHLDWQAITWRANATPHVVDYGVEKITISNEKSKRSIEIAIFGSLMEMRERIDSGWSYQGSESPIAPSLVGVDIGFETDTCCRFIRKTPSRYRAMMGFGEGQHFKMRKLHYTHPSKAKGDILFVGDRYHVKRDVSRRVNVFQVDADHWKTYAAKRMMASVGEPGGLTLFHAMPSQHEDFAKGVTAERQITEFTPPKGFVNSWERIRRNNHAFDLLYMNCVLAYHSGCRLLRSSGESKPVKNEEMGKKKPATANEGKPKREDVLEYAKKIGFTEDIVETLGGSMEDLADHALGHDDPLGYLDAEWEEVRPDEEEVSSTDGEGGSDSEEHNSPPAESTPQDLKLSISLNAPFVELNPKHYVQRHVDVQLDPHGARALCRLRNTLQKNHATLKGGKHVESGAMAVRWLFEQLSIEIEGQD
;
A
#
# COMPACT_ATOMS: atom_id res chain seq x y z
N MET A 1 0.09 24.47 29.71
CA MET A 1 -1.17 24.03 29.05
C MET A 1 -1.76 22.78 29.70
N ILE A 2 -1.01 21.67 29.85
CA ILE A 2 -1.52 20.41 30.41
C ILE A 2 -2.11 20.58 31.82
N ASP A 3 -1.36 21.19 32.74
CA ASP A 3 -1.86 21.47 34.09
C ASP A 3 -3.06 22.41 34.10
N HIS A 4 -3.00 23.50 33.33
CA HIS A 4 -4.09 24.48 33.26
C HIS A 4 -5.37 23.90 32.63
N GLY A 5 -5.26 23.14 31.54
CA GLY A 5 -6.38 22.50 30.85
C GLY A 5 -7.05 21.41 31.70
N ARG A 6 -6.26 20.62 32.44
CA ARG A 6 -6.79 19.62 33.37
C ARG A 6 -7.41 20.26 34.61
N ALA A 7 -6.73 21.22 35.24
CA ALA A 7 -7.21 21.90 36.44
C ALA A 7 -8.46 22.74 36.19
N SER A 8 -8.57 23.37 35.02
CA SER A 8 -9.77 24.11 34.59
C SER A 8 -10.91 23.18 34.15
N GLY A 9 -10.63 21.89 33.90
CA GLY A 9 -11.60 20.95 33.34
C GLY A 9 -12.02 21.27 31.90
N MET A 10 -11.28 22.13 31.19
CA MET A 10 -11.57 22.48 29.80
C MET A 10 -11.24 21.32 28.86
N TRP A 11 -10.01 20.81 28.94
CA TRP A 11 -9.48 19.83 28.00
C TRP A 11 -9.04 18.55 28.70
N ASN A 12 -9.29 17.43 28.04
CA ASN A 12 -8.87 16.11 28.50
C ASN A 12 -8.22 15.28 27.39
N ARG A 13 -8.05 15.86 26.19
CA ARG A 13 -7.32 15.29 25.07
C ARG A 13 -6.28 16.30 24.62
N PHE A 14 -5.06 15.85 24.36
CA PHE A 14 -3.91 16.67 24.02
C PHE A 14 -3.23 16.07 22.80
N TRP A 15 -3.15 16.84 21.71
CA TRP A 15 -2.59 16.38 20.44
C TRP A 15 -1.49 17.31 19.95
N ALA A 16 -0.38 16.74 19.51
CA ALA A 16 0.83 17.50 19.25
C ALA A 16 1.52 17.03 17.97
N THR A 17 1.93 17.96 17.12
CA THR A 17 2.81 17.65 16.00
C THR A 17 3.88 18.72 15.82
N GLY A 18 4.99 18.34 15.23
CA GLY A 18 6.18 19.17 15.13
C GLY A 18 7.32 18.45 14.40
N PRO A 19 8.45 19.13 14.16
CA PRO A 19 9.56 18.62 13.36
C PRO A 19 10.22 17.41 14.03
N THR A 20 10.89 16.54 13.28
CA THR A 20 11.76 15.50 13.86
C THR A 20 12.82 16.16 14.75
N GLN A 21 13.26 15.43 15.79
CA GLN A 21 14.29 15.91 16.73
C GLN A 21 14.00 17.27 17.42
N SER A 22 12.73 17.68 17.50
CA SER A 22 12.33 18.95 18.14
C SER A 22 11.92 18.83 19.62
N GLY A 23 12.16 17.68 20.24
CA GLY A 23 11.76 17.40 21.63
C GLY A 23 10.32 16.88 21.82
N LYS A 24 9.58 16.58 20.73
CA LYS A 24 8.21 16.03 20.77
C LYS A 24 8.03 14.90 21.78
N THR A 25 8.83 13.85 21.67
CA THR A 25 8.72 12.64 22.50
C THR A 25 8.94 12.98 23.99
N LEU A 26 9.89 13.84 24.31
CA LEU A 26 10.11 14.27 25.70
C LEU A 26 8.90 15.04 26.24
N SER A 27 8.41 16.03 25.49
CA SER A 27 7.34 16.93 25.94
C SER A 27 5.94 16.30 25.93
N CYS A 28 5.65 15.42 24.97
CA CYS A 28 4.30 14.92 24.70
C CYS A 28 4.11 13.43 25.02
N PHE A 29 5.18 12.67 25.18
CA PHE A 29 5.12 11.25 25.54
C PHE A 29 5.72 11.00 26.94
N VAL A 30 7.00 11.29 27.16
CA VAL A 30 7.71 11.00 28.41
C VAL A 30 7.21 11.84 29.59
N THR A 31 7.14 13.16 29.41
CA THR A 31 6.73 14.08 30.50
C THR A 31 5.31 13.79 30.99
N PRO A 32 4.28 13.61 30.12
CA PRO A 32 2.96 13.19 30.57
C PRO A 32 2.98 11.84 31.29
N ILE A 33 3.70 10.83 30.77
CA ILE A 33 3.82 9.54 31.45
C ILE A 33 4.34 9.72 32.89
N MET A 34 5.44 10.44 33.07
CA MET A 34 6.04 10.66 34.39
C MET A 34 5.12 11.46 35.32
N TYR A 35 4.50 12.52 34.83
CA TYR A 35 3.58 13.34 35.60
C TYR A 35 2.41 12.50 36.16
N HIS A 36 1.77 11.71 35.29
CA HIS A 36 0.65 10.87 35.69
C HIS A 36 1.06 9.73 36.62
N LEU A 37 2.21 9.10 36.37
CA LEU A 37 2.72 8.03 37.22
C LEU A 37 3.13 8.51 38.61
N PHE A 38 3.72 9.69 38.74
CA PHE A 38 4.41 10.08 39.98
C PHE A 38 3.75 11.23 40.75
N GLU A 39 3.24 12.24 40.05
CA GLU A 39 2.55 13.38 40.70
C GLU A 39 1.08 13.06 40.92
N VAL A 40 0.38 12.57 39.89
CA VAL A 40 -1.04 12.18 40.00
C VAL A 40 -1.21 10.79 40.63
N ARG A 41 -0.19 9.92 40.47
CA ARG A 41 -0.15 8.54 40.98
C ARG A 41 -1.21 7.61 40.40
N GLU A 42 -1.49 7.75 39.11
CA GLU A 42 -2.44 6.90 38.39
C GLU A 42 -1.78 5.94 37.41
N THR A 43 -2.55 4.97 36.93
CA THR A 43 -2.10 4.01 35.91
C THR A 43 -2.09 4.68 34.54
N VAL A 44 -1.03 4.43 33.76
CA VAL A 44 -0.85 4.97 32.41
C VAL A 44 -0.73 3.85 31.39
N ILE A 45 -1.45 3.97 30.29
CA ILE A 45 -1.21 3.17 29.07
C ILE A 45 -0.31 4.00 28.15
N ALA A 46 0.84 3.44 27.78
CA ALA A 46 1.70 3.94 26.71
C ALA A 46 1.35 3.20 25.41
N GLY A 47 0.64 3.88 24.51
CA GLY A 47 0.37 3.39 23.17
C GLY A 47 1.61 3.55 22.29
N ILE A 48 1.90 2.53 21.50
CA ILE A 48 2.97 2.50 20.49
C ILE A 48 2.48 1.75 19.22
N PRO A 49 3.14 1.92 18.05
CA PRO A 49 2.73 1.20 16.84
C PRO A 49 2.88 -0.32 16.98
N ASN A 50 4.06 -0.78 17.42
CA ASN A 50 4.41 -2.21 17.58
C ASN A 50 5.04 -2.45 18.96
N MET A 51 4.75 -3.61 19.57
CA MET A 51 5.30 -4.05 20.85
C MET A 51 6.83 -4.20 20.82
N ASP A 52 7.43 -4.45 19.67
CA ASP A 52 8.89 -4.55 19.54
C ASP A 52 9.59 -3.26 19.98
N MET A 53 8.93 -2.11 19.84
CA MET A 53 9.46 -0.79 20.24
C MET A 53 9.38 -0.53 21.75
N ALA A 54 8.67 -1.36 22.54
CA ALA A 54 8.45 -1.07 23.96
C ALA A 54 9.76 -1.13 24.77
N GLY A 55 10.72 -1.95 24.35
CA GLY A 55 12.06 -2.01 24.95
C GLY A 55 12.76 -0.67 24.80
N ASP A 56 12.95 -0.23 23.56
CA ASP A 56 13.64 1.01 23.22
C ASP A 56 12.96 2.23 23.87
N LYS A 57 11.62 2.32 23.81
CA LYS A 57 10.87 3.39 24.49
C LYS A 57 11.06 3.39 26.01
N TRP A 58 11.26 2.22 26.62
CA TRP A 58 11.54 2.15 28.05
C TRP A 58 12.99 2.52 28.35
N ASP A 59 13.95 1.88 27.70
CA ASP A 59 15.37 1.96 28.04
C ASP A 59 16.03 3.27 27.57
N GLU A 60 15.58 3.86 26.46
CA GLU A 60 16.15 5.09 25.89
C GLU A 60 15.36 6.36 26.25
N ASP A 61 14.02 6.28 26.28
CA ASP A 61 13.18 7.48 26.49
C ASP A 61 12.74 7.65 27.96
N ILE A 62 12.01 6.67 28.50
CA ILE A 62 11.28 6.84 29.78
C ILE A 62 12.18 6.63 31.00
N LYS A 63 12.91 5.52 31.06
CA LYS A 63 13.71 5.15 32.23
C LYS A 63 14.83 6.17 32.49
N PRO A 64 15.60 6.64 31.50
CA PRO A 64 16.64 7.64 31.75
C PRO A 64 16.06 8.95 32.30
N ALA A 65 14.90 9.38 31.80
CA ALA A 65 14.21 10.56 32.31
C ALA A 65 13.79 10.40 33.79
N ILE A 66 13.35 9.20 34.19
CA ILE A 66 13.04 8.88 35.59
C ILE A 66 14.31 8.90 36.44
N GLU A 67 15.39 8.28 35.97
CA GLU A 67 16.68 8.19 36.67
C GLU A 67 17.31 9.57 36.90
N ALA A 68 17.15 10.49 35.93
CA ALA A 68 17.60 11.87 36.03
C ALA A 68 16.73 12.76 36.94
N SER A 69 15.57 12.27 37.38
CA SER A 69 14.58 13.03 38.15
C SER A 69 14.57 12.69 39.64
N LYS A 70 13.79 13.46 40.42
CA LYS A 70 13.48 13.15 41.83
C LYS A 70 12.73 11.82 42.04
N TYR A 71 12.24 11.17 40.97
CA TYR A 71 11.46 9.93 41.05
C TYR A 71 12.30 8.65 40.90
N ARG A 72 13.63 8.76 40.75
CA ARG A 72 14.54 7.60 40.60
C ARG A 72 14.29 6.50 41.63
N ASP A 73 14.03 6.86 42.89
CA ASP A 73 13.82 5.91 43.97
C ASP A 73 12.50 5.13 43.87
N LEU A 74 11.61 5.52 42.96
CA LEU A 74 10.33 4.86 42.68
C LEU A 74 10.42 3.76 41.61
N LEU A 75 11.56 3.65 40.91
CA LEU A 75 11.81 2.60 39.93
C LEU A 75 11.62 1.19 40.56
N PRO A 76 11.15 0.21 39.76
CA PRO A 76 11.00 -1.16 40.22
C PRO A 76 12.38 -1.78 40.54
N ARG A 77 12.46 -2.50 41.67
CA ARG A 77 13.65 -3.30 42.02
C ARG A 77 13.59 -4.73 41.47
N THR A 78 12.42 -5.19 41.08
CA THR A 78 12.15 -6.54 40.55
C THR A 78 11.09 -6.46 39.43
N GLY A 79 11.11 -7.41 38.48
CA GLY A 79 10.14 -7.50 37.37
C GLY A 79 10.73 -7.15 36.01
N GLN A 80 9.89 -7.06 34.96
CA GLN A 80 10.34 -6.81 33.59
C GLN A 80 11.11 -5.49 33.46
N GLY A 81 10.64 -4.41 34.09
CA GLY A 81 11.31 -3.11 34.09
C GLY A 81 12.65 -3.05 34.85
N SER A 82 13.07 -4.13 35.52
CA SER A 82 14.35 -4.19 36.27
C SER A 82 15.30 -5.31 35.80
N LYS A 83 14.89 -6.14 34.83
CA LYS A 83 15.61 -7.36 34.42
C LYS A 83 16.16 -7.33 32.98
N GLY A 84 15.99 -6.21 32.26
CA GLY A 84 16.29 -6.11 30.83
C GLY A 84 15.26 -6.85 29.95
N GLY A 85 15.13 -6.44 28.69
CA GLY A 85 14.17 -6.98 27.70
C GLY A 85 12.87 -6.18 27.58
N THR A 86 12.04 -6.49 26.58
CA THR A 86 10.84 -5.73 26.20
C THR A 86 9.78 -5.71 27.32
N PRO A 87 9.60 -4.60 28.05
CA PRO A 87 8.68 -4.55 29.16
C PRO A 87 7.26 -4.34 28.64
N ARG A 88 6.34 -5.20 29.07
CA ARG A 88 4.91 -5.01 28.79
C ARG A 88 4.21 -4.23 29.90
N ARG A 89 4.57 -4.53 31.15
CA ARG A 89 3.95 -3.92 32.35
C ARG A 89 4.99 -3.64 33.41
N ILE A 90 5.02 -2.41 33.89
CA ILE A 90 5.97 -1.92 34.89
C ILE A 90 5.19 -1.36 36.08
N LYS A 91 5.39 -1.96 37.26
CA LYS A 91 4.77 -1.50 38.51
C LYS A 91 5.80 -0.75 39.35
N PHE A 92 5.53 0.52 39.64
CA PHE A 92 6.40 1.39 40.42
C PHE A 92 6.15 1.23 41.92
N ARG A 93 7.12 1.68 42.73
CA ARG A 93 7.06 1.53 44.20
C ARG A 93 5.96 2.36 44.86
N ASN A 94 5.45 3.39 44.19
CA ASN A 94 4.30 4.17 44.63
C ASN A 94 2.95 3.46 44.32
N GLY A 95 2.96 2.29 43.68
CA GLY A 95 1.79 1.50 43.34
C GLY A 95 1.24 1.74 41.93
N SER A 96 1.64 2.84 41.28
CA SER A 96 1.25 3.18 39.90
C SER A 96 1.86 2.20 38.89
N THR A 97 1.21 2.06 37.74
CA THR A 97 1.59 1.08 36.72
C THR A 97 1.66 1.74 35.35
N LEU A 98 2.73 1.47 34.61
CA LEU A 98 2.86 1.76 33.18
C LEU A 98 2.61 0.47 32.39
N LEU A 99 1.75 0.53 31.39
CA LEU A 99 1.46 -0.58 30.48
C LEU A 99 1.73 -0.16 29.04
N PHE A 100 2.57 -0.89 28.33
CA PHE A 100 2.73 -0.73 26.89
C PHE A 100 1.63 -1.46 26.11
N MET A 101 1.09 -0.81 25.09
CA MET A 101 0.03 -1.35 24.23
C MET A 101 0.33 -1.02 22.77
N ALA A 102 0.45 -2.04 21.92
CA ALA A 102 0.64 -1.89 20.48
C ALA A 102 -0.66 -1.74 19.70
N ALA A 103 -0.62 -1.10 18.54
CA ALA A 103 -1.74 -1.00 17.61
C ALA A 103 -2.11 -2.37 17.00
N ALA A 104 -1.12 -3.16 16.61
CA ALA A 104 -1.28 -4.57 16.22
C ALA A 104 -1.08 -5.48 17.44
N GLY A 105 -2.11 -6.22 17.83
CA GLY A 105 -1.96 -7.26 18.86
C GLY A 105 -3.21 -8.09 19.06
N ASN A 106 -3.04 -9.27 19.66
CA ASN A 106 -4.13 -10.23 19.88
C ASN A 106 -5.25 -9.60 20.72
N SER A 107 -6.37 -9.25 20.06
CA SER A 107 -7.46 -8.39 20.56
C SER A 107 -8.03 -8.81 21.92
N LYS A 108 -7.96 -10.10 22.25
CA LYS A 108 -8.41 -10.67 23.53
C LYS A 108 -7.57 -10.23 24.74
N GLN A 109 -6.27 -9.97 24.59
CA GLN A 109 -5.42 -9.56 25.71
C GLN A 109 -5.36 -8.04 25.90
N GLN A 110 -5.52 -7.26 24.81
CA GLN A 110 -5.67 -5.80 24.88
C GLN A 110 -7.02 -5.40 25.47
N ALA A 111 -8.03 -6.28 25.40
CA ALA A 111 -9.37 -6.02 25.91
C ALA A 111 -9.50 -5.91 27.44
N ALA A 112 -8.55 -6.46 28.20
CA ALA A 112 -8.72 -6.70 29.63
C ALA A 112 -8.23 -5.56 30.56
N PHE A 113 -7.56 -4.53 30.04
CA PHE A 113 -6.94 -3.49 30.87
C PHE A 113 -7.49 -2.10 30.57
N THR A 114 -7.87 -1.38 31.61
CA THR A 114 -8.40 -0.01 31.55
C THR A 114 -7.56 0.93 32.40
N ALA A 115 -7.31 2.14 31.92
CA ALA A 115 -6.54 3.16 32.65
C ALA A 115 -7.16 4.56 32.49
N PRO A 116 -7.01 5.45 33.48
CA PRO A 116 -7.48 6.83 33.40
C PRO A 116 -6.64 7.71 32.47
N CYS A 117 -5.41 7.28 32.16
CA CYS A 117 -4.49 8.01 31.29
C CYS A 117 -3.99 7.12 30.13
N LEU A 118 -4.04 7.67 28.92
CA LEU A 118 -3.49 7.09 27.70
C LEU A 118 -2.53 8.10 27.05
N VAL A 119 -1.31 7.69 26.78
CA VAL A 119 -0.28 8.51 26.11
C VAL A 119 0.20 7.74 24.89
N MET A 120 0.08 8.31 23.70
CA MET A 120 0.40 7.65 22.44
C MET A 120 1.52 8.41 21.71
N THR A 121 2.43 7.67 21.10
CA THR A 121 3.53 8.18 20.26
C THR A 121 3.46 7.50 18.90
N GLU A 122 3.92 8.19 17.86
CA GLU A 122 3.88 7.70 16.47
C GLU A 122 2.47 7.27 16.02
N VAL A 123 1.48 8.10 16.36
CA VAL A 123 0.04 7.81 16.18
C VAL A 123 -0.32 7.43 14.75
N ASP A 124 0.25 8.09 13.73
CA ASP A 124 -0.05 7.79 12.33
C ASP A 124 0.49 6.41 11.91
N GLY A 125 1.54 5.91 12.57
CA GLY A 125 2.08 4.56 12.35
C GLY A 125 1.12 3.43 12.77
N TYR A 126 0.02 3.74 13.45
CA TYR A 126 -0.93 2.73 13.92
C TYR A 126 -1.79 2.16 12.79
N ASP A 127 -1.97 2.89 11.69
CA ASP A 127 -2.77 2.43 10.56
C ASP A 127 -2.10 1.29 9.76
N LEU A 128 -0.77 1.14 9.89
CA LEU A 128 0.02 0.06 9.28
C LEU A 128 -0.24 -1.32 9.92
N ALA A 129 -0.91 -1.36 11.08
CA ALA A 129 -1.17 -2.56 11.87
C ALA A 129 -2.42 -3.38 11.44
N LYS A 130 -3.10 -3.00 10.34
CA LYS A 130 -4.43 -3.51 9.92
C LYS A 130 -4.47 -4.95 9.35
N GLU A 131 -3.58 -5.85 9.76
CA GLU A 131 -3.55 -7.21 9.20
C GLU A 131 -4.63 -8.17 9.74
N SER A 132 -5.40 -7.87 10.80
CA SER A 132 -6.25 -8.92 11.41
C SER A 132 -7.60 -8.56 12.04
N SER A 133 -8.08 -7.31 12.05
CA SER A 133 -9.41 -7.01 12.62
C SER A 133 -10.27 -6.13 11.73
N ARG A 134 -11.50 -6.61 11.47
CA ARG A 134 -12.61 -5.90 10.80
C ARG A 134 -13.26 -4.84 11.69
N GLU A 135 -12.62 -4.41 12.77
CA GLU A 135 -13.24 -3.62 13.83
C GLU A 135 -12.37 -2.43 14.23
N SER A 136 -12.84 -1.22 13.87
CA SER A 136 -12.44 0.11 14.38
C SER A 136 -10.97 0.55 14.14
N ASN A 137 -10.74 1.87 14.08
CA ASN A 137 -9.38 2.44 14.02
C ASN A 137 -8.59 2.04 15.30
N PRO A 138 -7.33 1.55 15.19
CA PRO A 138 -6.54 1.13 16.36
C PRO A 138 -6.40 2.19 17.46
N VAL A 139 -6.31 3.46 17.09
CA VAL A 139 -6.30 4.59 18.04
C VAL A 139 -7.61 4.63 18.83
N ASP A 140 -8.75 4.46 18.17
CA ASP A 140 -10.07 4.47 18.84
C ASP A 140 -10.26 3.25 19.76
N LEU A 141 -9.66 2.10 19.41
CA LEU A 141 -9.62 0.92 20.27
C LEU A 141 -8.83 1.18 21.55
N MET A 142 -7.69 1.87 21.46
CA MET A 142 -6.90 2.27 22.64
C MET A 142 -7.63 3.32 23.48
N ILE A 143 -8.21 4.35 22.85
CA ILE A 143 -9.05 5.34 23.52
C ILE A 143 -10.21 4.64 24.25
N GLY A 144 -10.76 3.57 23.66
CA GLY A 144 -11.78 2.71 24.26
C GLY A 144 -11.42 2.14 25.64
N ARG A 145 -10.13 1.98 25.94
CA ARG A 145 -9.62 1.48 27.24
C ARG A 145 -9.73 2.48 28.37
N THR A 146 -10.08 3.72 28.05
CA THR A 146 -10.24 4.79 29.04
C THR A 146 -11.71 5.05 29.39
N ARG A 147 -12.66 4.41 28.70
CA ARG A 147 -14.11 4.70 28.78
C ARG A 147 -14.75 4.43 30.15
N SER A 148 -14.14 3.60 31.00
CA SER A 148 -14.63 3.35 32.36
C SER A 148 -14.41 4.53 33.31
N PHE A 149 -13.60 5.52 32.90
CA PHE A 149 -13.30 6.70 33.70
C PHE A 149 -14.16 7.88 33.23
N LYS A 150 -14.67 8.66 34.18
CA LYS A 150 -15.54 9.83 33.89
C LYS A 150 -14.81 10.93 33.11
N TRP A 151 -13.50 11.09 33.35
CA TRP A 151 -12.69 12.16 32.79
C TRP A 151 -11.27 11.67 32.47
N PRO A 152 -11.11 10.74 31.49
CA PRO A 152 -9.81 10.22 31.16
C PRO A 152 -8.96 11.29 30.47
N THR A 153 -7.64 11.19 30.65
CA THR A 153 -6.69 12.09 29.98
C THR A 153 -5.99 11.35 28.85
N ILE A 154 -6.00 11.94 27.65
CA ILE A 154 -5.45 11.32 26.44
C ILE A 154 -4.40 12.26 25.86
N TYR A 155 -3.25 11.71 25.50
CA TYR A 155 -2.18 12.40 24.81
C TYR A 155 -1.84 11.63 23.53
N GLY A 156 -1.55 12.36 22.45
CA GLY A 156 -1.04 11.77 21.22
C GLY A 156 -0.10 12.71 20.50
N GLU A 157 1.00 12.17 20.02
CA GLU A 157 1.99 12.89 19.22
C GLU A 157 2.50 12.05 18.05
N CYS A 158 2.85 12.71 16.96
CA CYS A 158 3.48 12.11 15.77
C CYS A 158 4.04 13.23 14.88
N THR A 159 4.99 12.90 13.99
CA THR A 159 5.25 13.73 12.80
C THR A 159 4.05 13.70 11.85
N VAL A 160 3.83 14.77 11.10
CA VAL A 160 2.76 14.79 10.10
C VAL A 160 3.13 13.85 8.95
N SER A 161 2.16 13.08 8.46
CA SER A 161 2.34 12.21 7.30
C SER A 161 1.63 12.78 6.06
N ILE A 162 0.30 12.86 6.12
CA ILE A 162 -0.59 13.34 5.06
C ILE A 162 -1.75 14.11 5.70
N GLU A 163 -2.52 14.87 4.91
CA GLU A 163 -3.68 15.59 5.43
C GLU A 163 -4.73 14.67 6.08
N ALA A 164 -4.91 13.47 5.54
CA ALA A 164 -5.82 12.47 6.10
C ALA A 164 -5.27 11.79 7.38
N GLY A 165 -4.01 12.03 7.74
CA GLY A 165 -3.32 11.43 8.88
C GLY A 165 -4.02 11.73 10.20
N ARG A 166 -4.00 10.78 11.13
CA ARG A 166 -4.74 10.89 12.40
C ARG A 166 -4.27 12.09 13.21
N ILE A 167 -2.96 12.32 13.30
CA ILE A 167 -2.41 13.43 14.07
C ILE A 167 -2.83 14.78 13.48
N TRP A 168 -2.77 14.94 12.15
CA TRP A 168 -3.16 16.18 11.48
C TRP A 168 -4.64 16.48 11.68
N GLN A 169 -5.49 15.45 11.58
CA GLN A 169 -6.93 15.57 11.80
C GLN A 169 -7.27 15.95 13.25
N GLU A 170 -6.62 15.34 14.24
CA GLU A 170 -6.83 15.67 15.66
C GLU A 170 -6.29 17.05 16.02
N VAL A 171 -5.19 17.49 15.40
CA VAL A 171 -4.66 18.84 15.57
C VAL A 171 -5.61 19.88 14.98
N SER A 172 -6.04 19.68 13.74
CA SER A 172 -6.92 20.61 13.01
C SER A 172 -8.31 20.73 13.65
N LYS A 173 -8.88 19.64 14.15
CA LYS A 173 -10.20 19.63 14.82
C LYS A 173 -10.14 20.00 16.32
N GLY A 174 -8.93 20.11 16.88
CA GLY A 174 -8.70 20.49 18.26
C GLY A 174 -8.79 22.00 18.45
N THR A 175 -7.93 22.56 19.30
CA THR A 175 -7.82 24.01 19.45
C THR A 175 -6.98 24.64 18.33
N ASN A 176 -6.36 23.85 17.47
CA ASN A 176 -5.46 24.28 16.40
C ASN A 176 -4.52 25.41 16.84
N THR A 177 -3.82 25.20 17.96
CA THR A 177 -3.08 26.28 18.64
C THR A 177 -1.83 26.61 17.86
N ARG A 178 -1.66 27.91 17.56
CA ARG A 178 -0.44 28.49 16.99
C ARG A 178 0.41 29.15 18.08
N LEU A 179 1.73 29.11 17.90
CA LEU A 179 2.72 29.74 18.78
C LEU A 179 3.04 31.14 18.24
N ALA A 180 2.35 32.16 18.74
CA ALA A 180 2.61 33.53 18.36
C ALA A 180 3.89 34.03 19.04
N LEU A 181 4.81 34.58 18.24
CA LEU A 181 6.13 35.04 18.64
C LEU A 181 6.18 36.57 18.57
N PRO A 182 6.63 37.30 19.60
CA PRO A 182 6.84 38.73 19.48
C PRO A 182 8.09 38.99 18.67
N CYS A 183 7.95 39.71 17.55
CA CYS A 183 9.09 40.08 16.73
C CYS A 183 10.05 40.99 17.54
N PRO A 184 11.35 40.64 17.69
CA PRO A 184 12.30 41.46 18.43
C PRO A 184 12.54 42.85 17.82
N HIS A 185 12.24 43.02 16.53
CA HIS A 185 12.49 44.25 15.78
C HIS A 185 11.29 45.21 15.77
N CYS A 186 10.07 44.71 15.57
CA CYS A 186 8.87 45.54 15.44
C CYS A 186 7.83 45.36 16.56
N GLY A 187 8.04 44.39 17.47
CA GLY A 187 7.13 44.07 18.57
C GLY A 187 5.78 43.45 18.16
N SER A 188 5.54 43.24 16.86
CA SER A 188 4.30 42.60 16.40
C SER A 188 4.35 41.09 16.67
N TRP A 189 3.21 40.51 17.02
CA TRP A 189 3.06 39.08 17.23
C TRP A 189 2.86 38.36 15.89
N VAL A 190 3.75 37.42 15.59
CA VAL A 190 3.83 36.76 14.29
C VAL A 190 3.93 35.25 14.44
N THR A 191 3.56 34.52 13.38
CA THR A 191 3.70 33.07 13.29
C THR A 191 4.40 32.72 11.97
N PRO A 192 5.74 32.90 11.88
CA PRO A 192 6.47 32.58 10.65
C PRO A 192 6.32 31.09 10.30
N GLU A 193 6.20 30.82 9.00
CA GLU A 193 6.06 29.49 8.41
C GLU A 193 7.08 29.35 7.27
N ARG A 194 7.04 28.25 6.50
CA ARG A 194 8.03 27.96 5.44
C ARG A 194 8.24 29.10 4.44
N GLU A 195 7.16 29.71 3.98
CA GLU A 195 7.19 30.86 3.05
C GLU A 195 7.93 32.11 3.61
N HIS A 196 8.14 32.15 4.92
CA HIS A 196 8.88 33.22 5.61
C HIS A 196 10.33 32.84 5.90
N PHE A 197 10.83 31.75 5.33
CA PHE A 197 12.23 31.35 5.42
C PHE A 197 12.91 31.55 4.08
N VAL A 198 13.77 32.56 4.01
CA VAL A 198 14.27 33.16 2.77
C VAL A 198 15.78 33.29 2.77
N GLY A 199 16.37 33.65 1.63
CA GLY A 199 17.79 33.96 1.45
C GLY A 199 18.56 32.84 0.75
N TRP A 200 18.16 31.59 0.99
CA TRP A 200 18.80 30.39 0.45
C TRP A 200 18.47 30.10 -1.03
N GLU A 201 17.39 30.68 -1.57
CA GLU A 201 16.80 30.25 -2.85
C GLU A 201 17.71 30.47 -4.06
N ASN A 202 18.50 31.56 -4.01
CA ASN A 202 19.41 31.97 -5.09
C ASN A 202 20.87 31.65 -4.80
N ALA A 203 21.16 30.94 -3.71
CA ALA A 203 22.51 30.56 -3.34
C ALA A 203 23.14 29.65 -4.41
N SER A 204 24.38 29.96 -4.79
CA SER A 204 25.13 29.26 -5.81
C SER A 204 25.71 27.93 -5.32
N ASP A 205 25.99 27.83 -4.03
CA ASP A 205 26.46 26.63 -3.35
C ASP A 205 25.83 26.46 -1.95
N GLU A 206 26.09 25.30 -1.34
CA GLU A 206 25.57 24.92 -0.02
C GLU A 206 26.03 25.88 1.09
N LEU A 207 27.27 26.37 1.02
CA LEU A 207 27.84 27.27 2.04
C LEU A 207 27.19 28.65 1.95
N GLU A 208 26.96 29.17 0.74
CA GLU A 208 26.22 30.41 0.54
C GLU A 208 24.77 30.29 1.04
N ALA A 209 24.14 29.13 0.87
CA ALA A 209 22.80 28.88 1.42
C ALA A 209 22.82 28.90 2.95
N GLU A 210 23.80 28.21 3.55
CA GLU A 210 24.04 28.17 5.00
C GLU A 210 24.21 29.59 5.60
N GLU A 211 24.99 30.44 4.93
CA GLU A 211 25.29 31.81 5.37
C GLU A 211 24.12 32.79 5.20
N SER A 212 23.24 32.56 4.22
CA SER A 212 22.20 33.52 3.81
C SER A 212 20.79 33.20 4.32
N GLY A 213 20.51 31.93 4.65
CA GLY A 213 19.19 31.49 5.07
C GLY A 213 18.74 32.07 6.42
N ALA A 214 17.57 32.73 6.44
CA ALA A 214 17.03 33.35 7.64
C ALA A 214 15.49 33.42 7.62
N PHE A 215 14.89 33.46 8.82
CA PHE A 215 13.46 33.78 8.95
C PHE A 215 13.24 35.29 8.77
N VAL A 216 12.27 35.66 7.95
CA VAL A 216 11.81 37.04 7.80
C VAL A 216 10.55 37.29 8.62
N CYS A 217 10.46 38.46 9.26
CA CYS A 217 9.25 38.85 9.98
C CYS A 217 8.06 39.05 9.01
N PRO A 218 6.93 38.33 9.20
CA PRO A 218 5.77 38.42 8.31
C PRO A 218 4.87 39.63 8.58
N ALA A 219 5.17 40.45 9.59
CA ALA A 219 4.37 41.63 9.90
C ALA A 219 4.51 42.68 8.79
N ASP A 220 3.38 43.21 8.32
CA ASP A 220 3.32 44.27 7.30
C ASP A 220 4.27 45.43 7.64
N GLY A 221 5.20 45.70 6.72
CA GLY A 221 6.17 46.80 6.82
C GLY A 221 7.37 46.54 7.73
N CYS A 222 7.55 45.33 8.28
CA CYS A 222 8.74 44.97 9.06
C CYS A 222 9.85 44.39 8.17
N GLY A 223 9.68 43.19 7.64
CA GLY A 223 10.66 42.53 6.76
C GLY A 223 12.04 42.26 7.39
N ALA A 224 12.18 42.39 8.71
CA ALA A 224 13.46 42.14 9.39
C ALA A 224 13.83 40.65 9.34
N LEU A 225 15.08 40.36 8.97
CA LEU A 225 15.66 39.02 9.05
C LEU A 225 16.06 38.73 10.49
N TRP A 226 15.71 37.55 10.98
CA TRP A 226 16.00 37.12 12.34
C TRP A 226 17.28 36.32 12.39
N SER A 227 18.20 36.75 13.27
CA SER A 227 19.30 35.89 13.71
C SER A 227 18.78 34.73 14.57
N ASP A 228 19.59 33.69 14.79
CA ASP A 228 19.24 32.63 15.74
C ASP A 228 19.04 33.16 17.18
N GLY A 229 19.72 34.25 17.54
CA GLY A 229 19.50 34.97 18.79
C GLY A 229 18.10 35.61 18.87
N ASP A 230 17.70 36.33 17.81
CA ASP A 230 16.36 36.91 17.70
C ASP A 230 15.28 35.82 17.76
N ARG A 231 15.49 34.72 17.03
CA ARG A 231 14.58 33.57 17.00
C ARG A 231 14.44 32.94 18.38
N LEU A 232 15.53 32.80 19.14
CA LEU A 232 15.51 32.27 20.51
C LEU A 232 14.74 33.19 21.46
N ASP A 233 15.00 34.49 21.43
CA ASP A 233 14.36 35.47 22.31
C ASP A 233 12.85 35.59 22.01
N ALA A 234 12.47 35.50 20.74
CA ALA A 234 11.07 35.44 20.33
C ALA A 234 10.38 34.17 20.88
N ASN A 235 11.00 32.99 20.75
CA ASN A 235 10.43 31.74 21.25
C ASN A 235 10.30 31.69 22.79
N ARG A 236 11.22 32.31 23.53
CA ARG A 236 11.12 32.43 25.00
C ARG A 236 9.90 33.23 25.47
N SER A 237 9.42 34.13 24.61
CA SER A 237 8.29 35.00 24.89
C SER A 237 7.01 34.56 24.15
N ALA A 238 7.01 33.35 23.59
CA ALA A 238 5.89 32.83 22.81
C ALA A 238 4.60 32.74 23.63
N VAL A 239 3.47 33.03 22.98
CA VAL A 239 2.14 32.89 23.55
C VAL A 239 1.26 31.99 22.69
N LEU A 240 0.35 31.29 23.36
CA LEU A 240 -0.55 30.32 22.74
C LEU A 240 -1.80 31.05 22.24
N VAL A 241 -2.09 30.94 20.95
CA VAL A 241 -3.29 31.52 20.35
C VAL A 241 -4.12 30.37 19.75
N HIS A 242 -5.39 30.24 20.15
CA HIS A 242 -6.20 29.08 19.84
C HIS A 242 -7.20 29.36 18.71
N GLY A 243 -7.23 28.52 17.68
CA GLY A 243 -8.18 28.62 16.56
C GLY A 243 -8.19 30.02 15.95
N ASP A 244 -9.38 30.61 15.88
CA ASP A 244 -9.60 31.93 15.27
C ASP A 244 -9.28 33.10 16.22
N GLN A 245 -8.64 32.85 17.37
CA GLN A 245 -8.22 33.93 18.25
C GLN A 245 -7.17 34.83 17.58
N GLU A 246 -7.27 36.11 17.91
CA GLU A 246 -6.35 37.14 17.46
C GLU A 246 -5.55 37.69 18.63
N ILE A 247 -4.35 38.17 18.32
CA ILE A 247 -3.45 38.80 19.28
C ILE A 247 -3.08 40.20 18.79
N ASP A 248 -3.32 41.20 19.61
CA ASP A 248 -2.93 42.58 19.29
C ASP A 248 -1.44 42.83 19.58
N LYS A 249 -0.92 44.00 19.17
CA LYS A 249 0.49 44.38 19.42
C LYS A 249 0.86 44.46 20.90
N CYS A 250 -0.12 44.66 21.79
CA CYS A 250 0.09 44.71 23.23
C CYS A 250 0.13 43.30 23.86
N GLY A 251 -0.11 42.24 23.08
CA GLY A 251 -0.16 40.86 23.55
C GLY A 251 -1.52 40.46 24.14
N ASN A 252 -2.56 41.26 23.94
CA ASN A 252 -3.91 40.90 24.38
C ASN A 252 -4.54 39.94 23.37
N ILE A 253 -4.98 38.79 23.86
CA ILE A 253 -5.68 37.79 23.06
C ILE A 253 -7.18 38.08 23.10
N THR A 254 -7.81 38.13 21.93
CA THR A 254 -9.25 38.31 21.76
C THR A 254 -9.85 37.19 20.92
N GLY A 255 -11.17 37.00 21.03
CA GLY A 255 -11.89 35.90 20.38
C GLY A 255 -12.21 34.74 21.34
N ASP A 256 -13.22 33.97 20.96
CA ASP A 256 -13.70 32.85 21.77
C ASP A 256 -12.77 31.64 21.65
N LEU A 257 -12.64 30.89 22.76
CA LEU A 257 -11.94 29.61 22.73
C LEU A 257 -12.72 28.61 21.85
N PRO A 258 -12.02 27.80 21.02
CA PRO A 258 -12.65 26.72 20.28
C PRO A 258 -13.46 25.79 21.20
N ARG A 259 -14.70 25.49 20.82
CA ARG A 259 -15.61 24.64 21.59
C ARG A 259 -15.27 23.16 21.46
N THR A 260 -14.14 22.77 22.03
CA THR A 260 -13.61 21.40 21.97
C THR A 260 -13.08 20.94 23.33
N ARG A 261 -12.97 19.62 23.49
CA ARG A 261 -12.28 18.98 24.62
C ARG A 261 -10.82 18.62 24.31
N SER A 262 -10.40 18.88 23.08
CA SER A 262 -9.07 18.55 22.58
C SER A 262 -8.22 19.81 22.47
N ALA A 263 -7.25 19.96 23.35
CA ALA A 263 -6.17 20.91 23.13
C ALA A 263 -5.23 20.32 22.07
N SER A 264 -4.87 21.11 21.07
CA SER A 264 -3.91 20.69 20.06
C SER A 264 -2.91 21.79 19.72
N PHE A 265 -1.70 21.40 19.36
CA PHE A 265 -0.63 22.34 19.03
C PHE A 265 0.25 21.79 17.92
N ARG A 266 0.65 22.70 17.03
CA ARG A 266 1.66 22.49 16.01
C ARG A 266 2.77 23.50 16.26
N TRP A 267 4.01 23.06 16.15
CA TRP A 267 5.16 23.94 16.04
C TRP A 267 5.95 23.61 14.80
N SER A 268 6.61 24.60 14.22
CA SER A 268 7.33 24.48 12.94
C SER A 268 8.83 24.69 13.15
N ALA A 269 9.60 24.75 12.07
CA ALA A 269 11.05 24.94 12.08
C ALA A 269 11.48 26.21 12.83
N VAL A 270 10.68 27.30 12.77
CA VAL A 270 10.93 28.54 13.52
C VAL A 270 10.96 28.33 15.04
N ASN A 271 10.27 27.29 15.55
CA ASN A 271 10.21 26.96 16.96
C ASN A 271 11.24 25.90 17.38
N ASN A 272 11.89 25.24 16.42
CA ASN A 272 12.85 24.18 16.71
C ASN A 272 14.22 24.77 17.06
N MET A 273 14.55 24.80 18.36
CA MET A 273 15.83 25.34 18.85
C MET A 273 17.00 24.35 18.75
N PHE A 274 16.76 23.12 18.26
CA PHE A 274 17.81 22.14 17.99
C PHE A 274 18.39 22.27 16.57
N ALA A 275 17.69 22.94 15.66
CA ALA A 275 18.14 23.21 14.30
C ALA A 275 18.35 24.71 14.10
N THR A 276 19.54 25.11 13.63
CA THR A 276 19.85 26.52 13.30
C THR A 276 19.19 26.95 11.99
N ALA A 277 19.08 28.27 11.75
CA ALA A 277 18.66 28.76 10.44
C ALA A 277 19.58 28.23 9.32
N ALA A 278 20.89 28.19 9.58
CA ALA A 278 21.90 27.60 8.70
C ALA A 278 21.59 26.13 8.32
N ASN A 279 21.27 25.26 9.30
CA ASN A 279 20.93 23.88 9.01
C ASN A 279 19.67 23.75 8.12
N ILE A 280 18.64 24.54 8.41
CA ILE A 280 17.39 24.53 7.64
C ILE A 280 17.66 25.02 6.20
N ALA A 281 18.55 26.00 6.02
CA ALA A 281 18.93 26.53 4.71
C ALA A 281 19.62 25.48 3.84
N VAL A 282 20.53 24.70 4.44
CA VAL A 282 21.21 23.59 3.76
C VAL A 282 20.21 22.52 3.33
N GLU A 283 19.27 22.16 4.21
CA GLU A 283 18.23 21.16 3.91
C GLU A 283 17.29 21.62 2.78
N GLU A 284 16.84 22.87 2.79
CA GLU A 284 16.02 23.48 1.71
C GLU A 284 16.77 23.56 0.38
N TRP A 285 18.02 24.04 0.42
CA TRP A 285 18.85 24.18 -0.77
C TRP A 285 19.17 22.83 -1.41
N GLY A 286 19.46 21.83 -0.59
CA GLY A 286 19.73 20.45 -1.01
C GLY A 286 18.50 19.76 -1.58
N ALA A 287 17.33 19.91 -0.94
CA ALA A 287 16.09 19.30 -1.42
C ALA A 287 15.70 19.78 -2.82
N LYS A 288 15.81 21.09 -3.08
CA LYS A 288 15.54 21.70 -4.40
C LYS A 288 16.50 21.22 -5.52
N ARG A 289 17.59 20.55 -5.17
CA ARG A 289 18.61 20.03 -6.08
C ARG A 289 18.73 18.50 -6.04
N ALA A 290 17.85 17.82 -5.32
CA ALA A 290 17.83 16.38 -5.25
C ALA A 290 17.38 15.77 -6.60
N GLU A 291 17.82 14.55 -6.89
CA GLU A 291 17.37 13.81 -8.08
C GLU A 291 15.85 13.58 -8.07
N ASN A 292 15.27 13.44 -6.88
CA ASN A 292 13.83 13.34 -6.64
C ASN A 292 13.39 14.51 -5.75
N GLU A 293 13.18 15.68 -6.37
CA GLU A 293 12.75 16.91 -5.70
C GLU A 293 11.45 16.72 -4.91
N ASP A 294 10.48 15.98 -5.45
CA ASP A 294 9.18 15.73 -4.79
C ASP A 294 9.33 14.92 -3.50
N GLU A 295 10.18 13.89 -3.48
CA GLU A 295 10.44 13.10 -2.29
C GLU A 295 11.23 13.91 -1.25
N ALA A 296 12.17 14.73 -1.70
CA ALA A 296 12.93 15.61 -0.82
C ALA A 296 12.03 16.69 -0.19
N ASP A 297 11.14 17.31 -0.97
CA ASP A 297 10.16 18.28 -0.49
C ASP A 297 9.17 17.65 0.50
N LYS A 298 8.69 16.44 0.20
CA LYS A 298 7.86 15.66 1.11
C LYS A 298 8.56 15.44 2.45
N ASN A 299 9.84 15.07 2.42
CA ASN A 299 10.63 14.90 3.64
C ASN A 299 10.76 16.22 4.41
N LEU A 300 11.01 17.35 3.74
CA LEU A 300 11.06 18.66 4.39
C LEU A 300 9.72 19.03 5.06
N CYS A 301 8.60 18.89 4.34
CA CYS A 301 7.27 19.16 4.86
C CYS A 301 7.03 18.38 6.17
N GLN A 302 7.27 17.07 6.16
CA GLN A 302 6.99 16.19 7.29
C GLN A 302 7.99 16.38 8.45
N GLN A 303 9.28 16.46 8.14
CA GLN A 303 10.36 16.39 9.13
C GLN A 303 10.81 17.75 9.64
N VAL A 304 10.74 18.81 8.83
CA VAL A 304 11.26 20.14 9.17
C VAL A 304 10.13 21.12 9.48
N TRP A 305 9.12 21.15 8.62
CA TRP A 305 8.04 22.15 8.69
C TRP A 305 6.80 21.70 9.45
N ALA A 306 6.72 20.39 9.72
CA ALA A 306 5.57 19.74 10.34
C ALA A 306 4.26 20.08 9.63
N THR A 307 4.29 20.06 8.30
CA THR A 307 3.14 20.21 7.40
C THR A 307 2.91 18.90 6.65
N PRO A 308 1.67 18.58 6.29
CA PRO A 308 1.45 17.56 5.29
C PRO A 308 2.10 18.04 3.97
N PRO A 309 2.78 17.17 3.22
CA PRO A 309 3.17 17.51 1.87
C PRO A 309 1.91 17.83 1.06
N GLU A 310 2.00 18.78 0.13
CA GLU A 310 0.95 18.93 -0.86
C GLU A 310 0.79 17.57 -1.56
N ASP A 311 -0.46 17.12 -1.74
CA ASP A 311 -0.73 15.88 -2.42
C ASP A 311 -0.15 16.00 -3.85
N THR A 312 1.00 15.40 -4.12
CA THR A 312 1.51 15.14 -5.49
C THR A 312 0.66 14.09 -6.22
N VAL A 313 -0.51 13.75 -5.65
CA VAL A 313 -1.55 12.98 -6.30
C VAL A 313 -2.19 13.91 -7.33
N GLU A 314 -1.65 13.92 -8.54
CA GLU A 314 -2.40 14.40 -9.69
C GLU A 314 -3.67 13.53 -9.82
N GLU A 315 -4.82 14.07 -9.43
CA GLU A 315 -6.10 13.48 -9.77
C GLU A 315 -6.28 13.66 -11.29
N ILE A 316 -5.76 12.70 -12.08
CA ILE A 316 -5.78 12.75 -13.54
C ILE A 316 -7.23 12.78 -14.08
N VAL A 317 -8.17 12.21 -13.30
CA VAL A 317 -9.58 12.10 -13.65
C VAL A 317 -10.44 12.55 -12.46
N PRO A 318 -10.66 13.87 -12.28
CA PRO A 318 -11.55 14.36 -11.25
C PRO A 318 -12.99 13.96 -11.56
N LEU A 319 -13.56 13.10 -10.72
CA LEU A 319 -14.96 12.69 -10.81
C LEU A 319 -15.79 13.38 -9.74
N ASN A 320 -16.54 14.40 -10.14
CA ASN A 320 -17.47 15.07 -9.25
C ASN A 320 -18.78 14.26 -9.11
N LYS A 321 -19.06 13.79 -7.89
CA LYS A 321 -20.28 13.04 -7.58
C LYS A 321 -21.56 13.84 -7.85
N ASP A 322 -21.49 15.17 -7.76
CA ASP A 322 -22.68 16.03 -7.85
C ASP A 322 -23.12 16.23 -9.31
N ASP A 323 -22.22 16.00 -10.28
CA ASP A 323 -22.52 16.15 -11.72
C ASP A 323 -23.21 14.91 -12.31
N ILE A 324 -22.93 13.72 -11.77
CA ILE A 324 -23.43 12.44 -12.31
C ILE A 324 -24.96 12.36 -12.34
N PRO A 325 -25.70 12.70 -11.26
CA PRO A 325 -27.17 12.63 -11.24
C PRO A 325 -27.87 13.51 -12.29
N HIS A 326 -27.17 14.50 -12.85
CA HIS A 326 -27.71 15.43 -13.84
C HIS A 326 -27.55 14.96 -15.29
N ARG A 327 -26.90 13.81 -15.53
CA ARG A 327 -26.66 13.25 -16.86
C ARG A 327 -27.86 12.50 -17.48
N VAL A 328 -29.08 12.88 -17.12
CA VAL A 328 -30.31 12.19 -17.51
C VAL A 328 -30.77 12.57 -18.93
N VAL A 329 -31.32 11.61 -19.68
CA VAL A 329 -31.92 11.83 -21.00
C VAL A 329 -33.44 11.73 -20.89
N LYS A 330 -34.15 12.84 -21.09
CA LYS A 330 -35.59 12.99 -20.81
C LYS A 330 -36.46 12.00 -21.58
N GLU A 331 -36.07 11.67 -22.81
CA GLU A 331 -36.80 10.80 -23.73
C GLU A 331 -36.64 9.31 -23.40
N LEU A 332 -35.71 8.95 -22.50
CA LEU A 332 -35.36 7.57 -22.17
C LEU A 332 -35.64 7.29 -20.69
N PRO A 333 -36.88 6.95 -20.30
CA PRO A 333 -37.20 6.56 -18.92
C PRO A 333 -36.52 5.25 -18.52
N GLN A 334 -36.48 4.98 -17.21
CA GLN A 334 -35.91 3.75 -16.66
C GLN A 334 -36.48 2.51 -17.36
N GLY A 335 -35.58 1.64 -17.83
CA GLY A 335 -35.93 0.37 -18.46
C GLY A 335 -36.33 0.46 -19.93
N LEU A 336 -36.20 1.63 -20.58
CA LEU A 336 -36.35 1.78 -22.04
C LEU A 336 -34.99 1.71 -22.75
N VAL A 337 -34.83 0.74 -23.62
CA VAL A 337 -33.67 0.59 -24.50
C VAL A 337 -33.88 1.44 -25.75
N PRO A 338 -32.96 2.37 -26.10
CA PRO A 338 -33.09 3.23 -27.28
C PRO A 338 -32.96 2.43 -28.59
N GLU A 339 -33.67 2.87 -29.64
CA GLU A 339 -33.73 2.17 -30.92
C GLU A 339 -32.39 2.14 -31.67
N ASP A 340 -31.55 3.15 -31.46
CA ASP A 340 -30.27 3.37 -32.13
C ASP A 340 -29.06 2.76 -31.40
N MET A 341 -29.30 1.82 -30.48
CA MET A 341 -28.23 1.08 -29.84
C MET A 341 -27.48 0.18 -30.84
N GLU A 342 -26.16 0.07 -30.67
CA GLU A 342 -25.30 -0.89 -31.38
C GLU A 342 -25.04 -2.15 -30.55
N PHE A 343 -25.08 -2.04 -29.22
CA PHE A 343 -24.87 -3.15 -28.30
C PHE A 343 -25.66 -2.95 -27.00
N PHE A 344 -26.11 -4.06 -26.39
CA PHE A 344 -26.76 -4.07 -25.09
C PHE A 344 -26.08 -5.08 -24.16
N GLY A 345 -25.55 -4.59 -23.04
CA GLY A 345 -24.89 -5.39 -22.01
C GLY A 345 -25.65 -5.34 -20.68
N CYS A 346 -25.49 -6.40 -19.89
CA CYS A 346 -25.87 -6.40 -18.48
C CYS A 346 -24.73 -7.00 -17.65
N THR A 347 -24.52 -6.51 -16.43
CA THR A 347 -23.54 -7.09 -15.50
C THR A 347 -24.17 -7.35 -14.15
N ILE A 348 -23.66 -8.35 -13.43
CA ILE A 348 -24.12 -8.78 -12.10
C ILE A 348 -22.91 -8.93 -11.19
N ASP A 349 -22.94 -8.29 -10.02
CA ASP A 349 -21.97 -8.44 -8.93
C ASP A 349 -22.65 -9.25 -7.81
N VAL A 350 -21.96 -10.27 -7.31
CA VAL A 350 -22.53 -11.28 -6.41
C VAL A 350 -22.00 -11.05 -5.01
N HIS A 351 -22.92 -10.81 -4.07
CA HIS A 351 -22.58 -10.68 -2.65
C HIS A 351 -23.31 -11.69 -1.79
N LEU A 352 -22.93 -11.75 -0.52
CA LEU A 352 -23.54 -12.68 0.43
C LEU A 352 -25.06 -12.46 0.57
N ARG A 353 -25.53 -11.20 0.55
CA ARG A 353 -26.93 -10.85 0.88
C ARG A 353 -27.69 -10.16 -0.25
N HIS A 354 -27.07 -9.92 -1.39
CA HIS A 354 -27.68 -9.25 -2.51
C HIS A 354 -26.90 -9.48 -3.81
N LEU A 355 -27.54 -9.18 -4.94
CA LEU A 355 -26.96 -9.06 -6.27
C LEU A 355 -27.09 -7.61 -6.73
N ASP A 356 -25.99 -6.93 -7.00
CA ASP A 356 -26.02 -5.65 -7.72
C ASP A 356 -26.02 -5.92 -9.22
N TRP A 357 -26.76 -5.14 -9.99
CA TRP A 357 -26.79 -5.31 -11.44
C TRP A 357 -26.97 -3.99 -12.19
N GLN A 358 -26.47 -3.95 -13.43
CA GLN A 358 -26.58 -2.79 -14.33
C GLN A 358 -26.81 -3.22 -15.77
N ALA A 359 -27.76 -2.56 -16.42
CA ALA A 359 -28.06 -2.72 -17.83
C ALA A 359 -27.66 -1.45 -18.60
N ILE A 360 -26.73 -1.60 -19.55
CA ILE A 360 -26.15 -0.47 -20.30
C ILE A 360 -26.21 -0.75 -21.80
N THR A 361 -26.74 0.20 -22.54
CA THR A 361 -26.69 0.20 -24.01
C THR A 361 -25.56 1.07 -24.50
N TRP A 362 -25.01 0.72 -25.65
CA TRP A 362 -23.94 1.44 -26.30
C TRP A 362 -24.41 1.86 -27.67
N ARG A 363 -24.46 3.17 -27.88
CA ARG A 363 -24.86 3.82 -29.13
C ARG A 363 -23.60 4.12 -29.96
N ALA A 364 -23.80 4.74 -31.11
CA ALA A 364 -22.72 5.14 -32.01
C ALA A 364 -21.55 5.84 -31.28
N ASN A 365 -20.33 5.62 -31.78
CA ASN A 365 -19.07 6.14 -31.22
C ASN A 365 -18.83 5.70 -29.77
N ALA A 366 -19.26 4.49 -29.40
CA ALA A 366 -19.12 3.92 -28.06
C ALA A 366 -19.66 4.84 -26.95
N THR A 367 -20.83 5.43 -27.19
CA THR A 367 -21.53 6.32 -26.26
C THR A 367 -22.46 5.50 -25.35
N PRO A 368 -22.18 5.37 -24.03
CA PRO A 368 -22.97 4.53 -23.15
C PRO A 368 -24.21 5.26 -22.61
N HIS A 369 -25.32 4.52 -22.51
CA HIS A 369 -26.55 4.92 -21.85
C HIS A 369 -26.94 3.86 -20.81
N VAL A 370 -26.97 4.25 -19.55
CA VAL A 370 -27.43 3.40 -18.44
C VAL A 370 -28.95 3.33 -18.51
N VAL A 371 -29.46 2.16 -18.91
CA VAL A 371 -30.91 1.91 -19.11
C VAL A 371 -31.59 1.66 -17.78
N ASP A 372 -30.93 0.88 -16.91
CA ASP A 372 -31.50 0.42 -15.65
C ASP A 372 -30.40 -0.12 -14.74
N TYR A 373 -30.64 -0.10 -13.43
CA TYR A 373 -29.77 -0.72 -12.43
C TYR A 373 -30.59 -1.04 -11.17
N GLY A 374 -30.09 -1.97 -10.36
CA GLY A 374 -30.79 -2.35 -9.14
C GLY A 374 -30.02 -3.29 -8.23
N VAL A 375 -30.66 -3.61 -7.12
CA VAL A 375 -30.16 -4.52 -6.09
C VAL A 375 -31.22 -5.55 -5.76
N GLU A 376 -30.93 -6.83 -6.02
CA GLU A 376 -31.81 -7.94 -5.67
C GLU A 376 -31.38 -8.57 -4.35
N LYS A 377 -32.29 -8.73 -3.39
CA LYS A 377 -31.96 -9.25 -2.06
C LYS A 377 -31.89 -10.78 -2.06
N ILE A 378 -30.81 -11.33 -1.50
CA ILE A 378 -30.64 -12.77 -1.30
C ILE A 378 -31.12 -13.14 0.11
N THR A 379 -32.05 -14.09 0.21
CA THR A 379 -32.53 -14.61 1.49
C THR A 379 -31.82 -15.92 1.82
N ILE A 380 -30.96 -15.91 2.85
CA ILE A 380 -30.23 -17.10 3.30
C ILE A 380 -30.89 -17.66 4.56
N SER A 381 -31.28 -18.92 4.53
CA SER A 381 -31.92 -19.60 5.67
C SER A 381 -30.97 -19.84 6.85
N ASN A 382 -29.68 -20.06 6.59
CA ASN A 382 -28.64 -20.21 7.60
C ASN A 382 -27.28 -19.76 7.06
N GLU A 383 -26.83 -18.56 7.44
CA GLU A 383 -25.55 -17.98 7.00
C GLU A 383 -24.30 -18.72 7.52
N LYS A 384 -24.44 -19.65 8.47
CA LYS A 384 -23.32 -20.50 8.95
C LYS A 384 -23.13 -21.75 8.08
N SER A 385 -24.09 -22.08 7.23
CA SER A 385 -24.07 -23.26 6.37
C SER A 385 -23.63 -22.86 4.97
N LYS A 386 -22.44 -23.31 4.55
CA LYS A 386 -21.94 -23.08 3.18
C LYS A 386 -22.96 -23.56 2.14
N ARG A 387 -23.56 -24.73 2.35
CA ARG A 387 -24.61 -25.26 1.47
C ARG A 387 -25.84 -24.35 1.37
N SER A 388 -26.24 -23.71 2.47
CA SER A 388 -27.38 -22.78 2.48
C SER A 388 -27.06 -21.50 1.71
N ILE A 389 -25.82 -21.00 1.81
CA ILE A 389 -25.33 -19.86 1.02
C ILE A 389 -25.33 -20.22 -0.48
N GLU A 390 -24.73 -21.35 -0.86
CA GLU A 390 -24.65 -21.80 -2.26
C GLU A 390 -26.06 -21.93 -2.89
N ILE A 391 -27.01 -22.51 -2.16
CA ILE A 391 -28.40 -22.66 -2.63
C ILE A 391 -29.07 -21.30 -2.82
N ALA A 392 -28.93 -20.39 -1.86
CA ALA A 392 -29.57 -19.08 -1.90
C ALA A 392 -29.02 -18.21 -3.05
N ILE A 393 -27.70 -18.18 -3.22
CA ILE A 393 -27.04 -17.44 -4.31
C ILE A 393 -27.43 -18.04 -5.66
N PHE A 394 -27.36 -19.35 -5.81
CA PHE A 394 -27.73 -20.02 -7.06
C PHE A 394 -29.20 -19.77 -7.42
N GLY A 395 -30.12 -19.86 -6.44
CA GLY A 395 -31.54 -19.56 -6.65
C GLY A 395 -31.77 -18.12 -7.09
N SER A 396 -31.14 -17.16 -6.41
CA SER A 396 -31.27 -15.73 -6.74
C SER A 396 -30.70 -15.40 -8.13
N LEU A 397 -29.59 -16.04 -8.54
CA LEU A 397 -29.04 -15.90 -9.89
C LEU A 397 -29.97 -16.49 -10.96
N MET A 398 -30.68 -17.58 -10.67
CA MET A 398 -31.68 -18.15 -11.58
C MET A 398 -32.90 -17.24 -11.74
N GLU A 399 -33.41 -16.65 -10.64
CA GLU A 399 -34.48 -15.64 -10.69
C GLU A 399 -34.03 -14.39 -11.47
N MET A 400 -32.81 -13.91 -11.21
CA MET A 400 -32.23 -12.79 -11.95
C MET A 400 -32.09 -13.09 -13.45
N ARG A 401 -31.73 -14.33 -13.80
CA ARG A 401 -31.71 -14.78 -15.19
C ARG A 401 -33.09 -14.68 -15.83
N GLU A 402 -34.15 -15.13 -15.16
CA GLU A 402 -35.51 -15.06 -15.72
C GLU A 402 -35.90 -13.60 -16.04
N ARG A 403 -35.54 -12.66 -15.16
CA ARG A 403 -35.72 -11.22 -15.41
C ARG A 403 -34.92 -10.74 -16.63
N ILE A 404 -33.63 -11.04 -16.68
CA ILE A 404 -32.74 -10.62 -17.79
C ILE A 404 -33.18 -11.22 -19.12
N ASP A 405 -33.55 -12.51 -19.12
CA ASP A 405 -33.97 -13.25 -20.32
C ASP A 405 -35.33 -12.76 -20.84
N SER A 406 -36.18 -12.22 -19.96
CA SER A 406 -37.45 -11.56 -20.34
C SER A 406 -37.24 -10.22 -21.05
N GLY A 407 -36.08 -9.58 -20.83
CA GLY A 407 -35.67 -8.35 -21.51
C GLY A 407 -36.28 -7.07 -20.98
N TRP A 408 -35.90 -5.96 -21.62
CA TRP A 408 -36.34 -4.60 -21.34
C TRP A 408 -37.23 -4.07 -22.47
N SER A 409 -37.99 -3.01 -22.20
CA SER A 409 -38.79 -2.36 -23.23
C SER A 409 -37.87 -1.80 -24.32
N TYR A 410 -38.22 -1.98 -25.59
CA TYR A 410 -37.41 -1.52 -26.71
C TYR A 410 -38.14 -0.44 -27.50
N GLN A 411 -37.51 0.72 -27.63
CA GLN A 411 -38.09 1.84 -28.37
C GLN A 411 -38.35 1.43 -29.84
N GLY A 412 -39.54 1.73 -30.34
CA GLY A 412 -39.94 1.37 -31.70
C GLY A 412 -40.37 -0.09 -31.90
N SER A 413 -40.46 -0.90 -30.83
CA SER A 413 -40.87 -2.31 -30.87
C SER A 413 -41.87 -2.66 -29.77
N GLU A 414 -42.87 -3.50 -30.09
CA GLU A 414 -43.78 -4.07 -29.10
C GLU A 414 -43.16 -5.26 -28.33
N SER A 415 -42.10 -5.85 -28.87
CA SER A 415 -41.38 -6.95 -28.23
C SER A 415 -40.22 -6.43 -27.37
N PRO A 416 -40.02 -6.96 -26.15
CA PRO A 416 -38.88 -6.60 -25.32
C PRO A 416 -37.57 -7.14 -25.92
N ILE A 417 -36.45 -6.54 -25.50
CA ILE A 417 -35.11 -6.93 -25.95
C ILE A 417 -34.24 -7.36 -24.77
N ALA A 418 -33.61 -8.52 -24.90
CA ALA A 418 -32.67 -9.04 -23.91
C ALA A 418 -31.23 -8.57 -24.22
N PRO A 419 -30.35 -8.46 -23.20
CA PRO A 419 -28.94 -8.15 -23.40
C PRO A 419 -28.24 -9.15 -24.31
N SER A 420 -27.34 -8.64 -25.15
CA SER A 420 -26.52 -9.44 -26.06
C SER A 420 -25.46 -10.23 -25.31
N LEU A 421 -24.88 -9.66 -24.26
CA LEU A 421 -23.98 -10.32 -23.32
C LEU A 421 -24.35 -9.96 -21.89
N VAL A 422 -24.14 -10.93 -20.99
CA VAL A 422 -24.32 -10.75 -19.55
C VAL A 422 -23.03 -11.12 -18.83
N GLY A 423 -22.40 -10.18 -18.14
CA GLY A 423 -21.22 -10.42 -17.31
C GLY A 423 -21.63 -10.77 -15.88
N VAL A 424 -21.01 -11.80 -15.31
CA VAL A 424 -21.20 -12.17 -13.89
C VAL A 424 -19.85 -12.12 -13.22
N ASP A 425 -19.69 -11.25 -12.22
CA ASP A 425 -18.50 -11.22 -11.39
C ASP A 425 -18.43 -12.52 -10.56
N ILE A 426 -17.36 -13.28 -10.77
CA ILE A 426 -17.13 -14.56 -10.08
C ILE A 426 -16.12 -14.42 -8.93
N GLY A 427 -15.72 -13.20 -8.56
CA GLY A 427 -14.78 -12.93 -7.46
C GLY A 427 -15.27 -13.40 -6.09
N PHE A 428 -16.59 -13.55 -5.91
CA PHE A 428 -17.21 -14.12 -4.72
C PHE A 428 -18.02 -15.38 -5.08
N GLU A 429 -17.94 -16.42 -4.24
CA GLU A 429 -18.63 -17.70 -4.45
C GLU A 429 -18.43 -18.30 -5.86
N THR A 430 -17.18 -18.24 -6.34
CA THR A 430 -16.75 -18.55 -7.71
C THR A 430 -17.33 -19.86 -8.25
N ASP A 431 -17.29 -20.94 -7.48
CA ASP A 431 -17.77 -22.25 -7.93
C ASP A 431 -19.29 -22.28 -8.15
N THR A 432 -20.04 -21.53 -7.34
CA THR A 432 -21.50 -21.38 -7.46
C THR A 432 -21.85 -20.56 -8.69
N CYS A 433 -21.16 -19.44 -8.91
CA CYS A 433 -21.33 -18.61 -10.11
C CYS A 433 -20.98 -19.40 -11.38
N CYS A 434 -19.86 -20.14 -11.40
CA CYS A 434 -19.49 -20.99 -12.54
C CYS A 434 -20.48 -22.14 -12.75
N ARG A 435 -21.09 -22.70 -11.69
CA ARG A 435 -22.19 -23.68 -11.80
C ARG A 435 -23.44 -23.06 -12.44
N PHE A 436 -23.79 -21.83 -12.08
CA PHE A 436 -24.86 -21.07 -12.71
C PHE A 436 -24.57 -20.85 -14.20
N ILE A 437 -23.40 -20.31 -14.54
CA ILE A 437 -23.03 -19.98 -15.93
C ILE A 437 -23.12 -21.21 -16.85
N ARG A 438 -22.68 -22.39 -16.40
CA ARG A 438 -22.80 -23.65 -17.16
C ARG A 438 -24.25 -24.06 -17.49
N LYS A 439 -25.23 -23.54 -16.76
CA LYS A 439 -26.67 -23.81 -16.94
C LYS A 439 -27.39 -22.67 -17.67
N THR A 440 -26.66 -21.65 -18.12
CA THR A 440 -27.21 -20.49 -18.81
C THR A 440 -26.84 -20.48 -20.29
N PRO A 441 -27.56 -19.70 -21.13
CA PRO A 441 -27.20 -19.53 -22.52
C PRO A 441 -25.78 -18.99 -22.69
N SER A 442 -25.18 -19.25 -23.85
CA SER A 442 -23.83 -18.80 -24.21
C SER A 442 -23.69 -17.29 -24.38
N ARG A 443 -24.58 -16.45 -23.83
CA ARG A 443 -24.37 -15.00 -23.68
C ARG A 443 -23.93 -14.59 -22.28
N TYR A 444 -24.10 -15.47 -21.28
CA TYR A 444 -23.59 -15.26 -19.93
C TYR A 444 -22.08 -15.54 -19.91
N ARG A 445 -21.32 -14.66 -19.26
CA ARG A 445 -19.86 -14.67 -19.22
C ARG A 445 -19.39 -14.55 -17.78
N ALA A 446 -18.45 -15.40 -17.41
CA ALA A 446 -17.76 -15.26 -16.14
C ALA A 446 -16.73 -14.13 -16.26
N MET A 447 -16.70 -13.20 -15.33
CA MET A 447 -15.78 -12.06 -15.34
C MET A 447 -15.05 -11.97 -14.00
N MET A 448 -13.78 -11.58 -14.04
CA MET A 448 -12.95 -11.36 -12.86
C MET A 448 -12.03 -10.16 -13.12
N GLY A 449 -12.15 -9.14 -12.26
CA GLY A 449 -11.29 -7.96 -12.29
C GLY A 449 -10.06 -8.12 -11.42
N PHE A 450 -8.95 -7.54 -11.87
CA PHE A 450 -7.65 -7.52 -11.19
C PHE A 450 -7.14 -6.08 -11.19
N GLY A 451 -6.92 -5.48 -10.01
CA GLY A 451 -6.41 -4.10 -9.90
C GLY A 451 -5.35 -3.94 -8.81
N GLU A 452 -4.44 -2.98 -9.00
CA GLU A 452 -3.29 -2.67 -8.14
C GLU A 452 -3.73 -2.26 -6.71
N GLY A 453 -4.85 -1.55 -6.56
CA GLY A 453 -5.41 -1.20 -5.24
C GLY A 453 -5.92 -2.40 -4.41
N GLN A 454 -6.05 -3.60 -5.02
CA GLN A 454 -6.45 -4.83 -4.31
C GLN A 454 -5.28 -5.55 -3.61
N HIS A 455 -4.05 -5.02 -3.77
CA HIS A 455 -2.80 -5.69 -3.38
C HIS A 455 -2.60 -5.87 -1.87
N PHE A 456 -3.30 -5.10 -1.04
CA PHE A 456 -3.16 -5.19 0.42
C PHE A 456 -3.79 -6.43 1.07
N LYS A 457 -4.61 -7.22 0.36
CA LYS A 457 -5.36 -8.35 0.97
C LYS A 457 -4.89 -9.73 0.57
N MET A 458 -4.25 -9.90 -0.58
CA MET A 458 -3.71 -11.20 -1.03
C MET A 458 -2.50 -10.97 -1.95
N ARG A 459 -1.33 -11.48 -1.55
CA ARG A 459 0.00 -11.33 -2.19
C ARG A 459 0.11 -11.80 -3.68
N LYS A 460 -0.97 -12.04 -4.44
CA LYS A 460 -0.92 -12.73 -5.76
C LYS A 460 -2.03 -12.36 -6.78
N LEU A 461 -2.56 -11.15 -6.84
CA LEU A 461 -3.61 -10.81 -7.84
C LEU A 461 -3.23 -9.63 -8.74
N HIS A 462 -2.03 -9.66 -9.32
CA HIS A 462 -1.66 -8.74 -10.39
C HIS A 462 -2.25 -9.20 -11.73
N TYR A 463 -2.76 -8.26 -12.53
CA TYR A 463 -3.16 -8.56 -13.90
C TYR A 463 -1.94 -8.71 -14.80
N THR A 464 -1.72 -9.89 -15.36
CA THR A 464 -0.70 -10.10 -16.40
C THR A 464 -1.38 -10.13 -17.76
N HIS A 465 -1.08 -9.15 -18.63
CA HIS A 465 -1.61 -9.13 -19.99
C HIS A 465 -0.88 -10.14 -20.87
N PRO A 466 -1.56 -11.13 -21.46
CA PRO A 466 -0.92 -12.12 -22.32
C PRO A 466 -0.64 -11.54 -23.71
N SER A 467 0.54 -11.84 -24.26
CA SER A 467 0.95 -11.35 -25.58
C SER A 467 0.15 -11.92 -26.75
N LYS A 468 -0.39 -13.14 -26.62
CA LYS A 468 -1.21 -13.80 -27.65
C LYS A 468 -2.09 -14.90 -27.08
N ALA A 469 -3.13 -15.27 -27.83
CA ALA A 469 -3.94 -16.44 -27.53
C ALA A 469 -3.12 -17.73 -27.71
N LYS A 470 -2.83 -18.43 -26.60
CA LYS A 470 -2.10 -19.71 -26.56
C LYS A 470 -2.55 -20.52 -25.36
N GLY A 471 -2.57 -21.85 -25.51
CA GLY A 471 -2.97 -22.77 -24.44
C GLY A 471 -4.42 -22.54 -24.01
N ASP A 472 -4.62 -22.24 -22.74
CA ASP A 472 -5.95 -21.93 -22.18
C ASP A 472 -6.43 -20.51 -22.50
N ILE A 473 -5.61 -19.65 -23.09
CA ILE A 473 -6.01 -18.28 -23.46
C ILE A 473 -6.68 -18.33 -24.83
N LEU A 474 -8.01 -18.13 -24.83
CA LEU A 474 -8.86 -18.24 -26.02
C LEU A 474 -8.94 -16.95 -26.83
N PHE A 475 -8.79 -15.80 -26.16
CA PHE A 475 -8.90 -14.49 -26.78
C PHE A 475 -8.08 -13.48 -25.98
N VAL A 476 -7.45 -12.53 -26.66
CA VAL A 476 -6.73 -11.40 -26.05
C VAL A 476 -7.33 -10.12 -26.61
N GLY A 477 -7.82 -9.26 -25.71
CA GLY A 477 -8.30 -7.91 -26.03
C GLY A 477 -7.41 -6.84 -25.43
N ASP A 478 -7.87 -5.59 -25.47
CA ASP A 478 -7.17 -4.45 -24.90
C ASP A 478 -7.21 -4.51 -23.36
N ARG A 479 -6.10 -4.92 -22.72
CA ARG A 479 -6.01 -5.06 -21.25
C ARG A 479 -7.12 -5.93 -20.64
N TYR A 480 -7.59 -6.94 -21.37
CA TYR A 480 -8.37 -8.07 -20.86
C TYR A 480 -8.12 -9.30 -21.74
N HIS A 481 -8.40 -10.49 -21.23
CA HIS A 481 -8.32 -11.72 -22.03
C HIS A 481 -9.37 -12.74 -21.57
N VAL A 482 -9.72 -13.68 -22.46
CA VAL A 482 -10.63 -14.79 -22.15
C VAL A 482 -9.81 -16.04 -21.95
N LYS A 483 -9.82 -16.59 -20.74
CA LYS A 483 -9.13 -17.82 -20.36
C LYS A 483 -10.14 -18.94 -20.14
N ARG A 484 -9.83 -20.14 -20.63
CA ARG A 484 -10.55 -21.37 -20.32
C ARG A 484 -10.17 -21.81 -18.90
N ASP A 485 -11.15 -21.84 -17.99
CA ASP A 485 -11.00 -22.53 -16.71
C ASP A 485 -11.43 -23.98 -16.89
N VAL A 486 -10.44 -24.86 -17.11
CA VAL A 486 -10.67 -26.29 -17.35
C VAL A 486 -11.35 -26.94 -16.14
N SER A 487 -10.97 -26.54 -14.93
CA SER A 487 -11.50 -27.13 -13.68
C SER A 487 -12.98 -26.83 -13.50
N ARG A 488 -13.39 -25.58 -13.76
CA ARG A 488 -14.77 -25.11 -13.61
C ARG A 488 -15.61 -25.26 -14.88
N ARG A 489 -14.97 -25.61 -16.00
CA ARG A 489 -15.58 -25.78 -17.34
C ARG A 489 -16.33 -24.52 -17.79
N VAL A 490 -15.69 -23.36 -17.63
CA VAL A 490 -16.21 -22.07 -18.09
C VAL A 490 -15.09 -21.26 -18.75
N ASN A 491 -15.48 -20.28 -19.57
CA ASN A 491 -14.56 -19.27 -20.08
C ASN A 491 -14.67 -18.02 -19.22
N VAL A 492 -13.55 -17.53 -18.70
CA VAL A 492 -13.46 -16.40 -17.77
C VAL A 492 -12.79 -15.22 -18.46
N PHE A 493 -13.45 -14.07 -18.43
CA PHE A 493 -12.87 -12.79 -18.80
C PHE A 493 -12.04 -12.32 -17.62
N GLN A 494 -10.72 -12.32 -17.78
CA GLN A 494 -9.79 -11.72 -16.83
C GLN A 494 -9.48 -10.30 -17.29
N VAL A 495 -9.78 -9.33 -16.44
CA VAL A 495 -9.85 -7.91 -16.80
C VAL A 495 -8.88 -7.11 -15.94
N ASP A 496 -8.11 -6.23 -16.56
CA ASP A 496 -7.37 -5.17 -15.88
C ASP A 496 -8.33 -4.11 -15.36
N ALA A 497 -8.64 -4.15 -14.06
CA ALA A 497 -9.64 -3.27 -13.48
C ALA A 497 -9.21 -1.80 -13.55
N ASP A 498 -7.93 -1.47 -13.35
CA ASP A 498 -7.46 -0.09 -13.33
C ASP A 498 -7.53 0.55 -14.72
N HIS A 499 -7.14 -0.19 -15.77
CA HIS A 499 -7.30 0.27 -17.16
C HIS A 499 -8.77 0.53 -17.50
N TRP A 500 -9.64 -0.41 -17.17
CA TRP A 500 -11.05 -0.33 -17.52
C TRP A 500 -11.84 0.67 -16.67
N LYS A 501 -11.43 0.92 -15.42
CA LYS A 501 -11.94 2.03 -14.59
C LYS A 501 -11.56 3.38 -15.17
N THR A 502 -10.31 3.53 -15.62
CA THR A 502 -9.87 4.73 -16.36
C THR A 502 -10.71 4.94 -17.63
N TYR A 503 -10.97 3.86 -18.38
CA TYR A 503 -11.83 3.91 -19.56
C TYR A 503 -13.27 4.32 -19.21
N ALA A 504 -13.86 3.78 -18.14
CA ALA A 504 -15.19 4.15 -17.68
C ALA A 504 -15.26 5.60 -17.18
N ALA A 505 -14.26 6.04 -16.42
CA ALA A 505 -14.21 7.38 -15.86
C ALA A 505 -14.15 8.48 -16.93
N LYS A 506 -13.35 8.29 -17.99
CA LYS A 506 -13.30 9.22 -19.13
C LYS A 506 -14.67 9.46 -19.78
N ARG A 507 -15.59 8.49 -19.71
CA ARG A 507 -16.97 8.62 -20.24
C ARG A 507 -17.88 9.43 -19.32
N MET A 508 -17.64 9.33 -18.01
CA MET A 508 -18.28 10.17 -17.00
C MET A 508 -17.71 11.60 -16.99
N MET A 509 -16.52 11.83 -17.54
CA MET A 509 -15.97 13.17 -17.77
C MET A 509 -16.49 13.80 -19.06
N ALA A 510 -16.50 13.05 -20.16
CA ALA A 510 -16.94 13.53 -21.48
C ALA A 510 -18.37 14.09 -21.42
N SER A 511 -18.61 15.28 -21.97
CA SER A 511 -19.86 16.01 -21.80
C SER A 511 -21.05 15.22 -22.36
N VAL A 512 -22.24 15.45 -21.81
CA VAL A 512 -23.47 14.86 -22.36
C VAL A 512 -23.66 15.32 -23.81
N GLY A 513 -23.81 14.37 -24.73
CA GLY A 513 -23.95 14.63 -26.16
C GLY A 513 -22.63 14.54 -26.94
N GLU A 514 -21.47 14.53 -26.27
CA GLU A 514 -20.20 14.22 -26.92
C GLU A 514 -20.04 12.72 -27.16
N PRO A 515 -19.36 12.29 -28.24
CA PRO A 515 -19.00 10.89 -28.45
C PRO A 515 -18.34 10.27 -27.21
N GLY A 516 -18.89 9.16 -26.72
CA GLY A 516 -18.40 8.50 -25.51
C GLY A 516 -18.94 9.05 -24.19
N GLY A 517 -19.70 10.15 -24.18
CA GLY A 517 -20.31 10.69 -22.97
C GLY A 517 -21.37 9.76 -22.37
N LEU A 518 -21.20 9.39 -21.09
CA LEU A 518 -22.15 8.53 -20.37
C LEU A 518 -23.44 9.28 -20.03
N THR A 519 -24.58 8.65 -20.30
CA THR A 519 -25.90 9.19 -19.93
C THR A 519 -26.68 8.21 -19.05
N LEU A 520 -27.64 8.75 -18.29
CA LEU A 520 -28.54 8.01 -17.40
C LEU A 520 -29.98 8.07 -17.92
N PHE A 521 -30.78 7.07 -17.57
CA PHE A 521 -32.22 7.10 -17.79
C PHE A 521 -32.90 8.27 -17.08
N HIS A 522 -34.07 8.71 -17.56
CA HIS A 522 -34.83 9.79 -16.97
C HIS A 522 -35.40 9.40 -15.61
N ALA A 523 -34.92 10.06 -14.55
CA ALA A 523 -35.43 9.99 -13.19
C ALA A 523 -35.12 11.30 -12.43
N MET A 524 -35.62 11.44 -11.20
CA MET A 524 -35.21 12.55 -10.35
C MET A 524 -33.74 12.37 -9.95
N PRO A 525 -32.92 13.45 -9.89
CA PRO A 525 -31.51 13.34 -9.50
C PRO A 525 -31.27 12.59 -8.17
N SER A 526 -32.18 12.74 -7.20
CA SER A 526 -32.12 12.02 -5.92
C SER A 526 -32.14 10.48 -6.06
N GLN A 527 -32.73 9.95 -7.14
CA GLN A 527 -32.76 8.52 -7.44
C GLN A 527 -31.42 7.99 -7.98
N HIS A 528 -30.55 8.89 -8.46
CA HIS A 528 -29.21 8.58 -8.93
C HIS A 528 -28.13 8.84 -7.88
N GLU A 529 -28.46 9.35 -6.70
CA GLU A 529 -27.45 9.68 -5.67
C GLU A 529 -26.60 8.48 -5.25
N ASP A 530 -27.21 7.32 -5.02
CA ASP A 530 -26.48 6.13 -4.59
C ASP A 530 -25.63 5.55 -5.71
N PHE A 531 -26.14 5.63 -6.95
CA PHE A 531 -25.36 5.30 -8.15
C PHE A 531 -24.15 6.23 -8.29
N ALA A 532 -24.36 7.55 -8.19
CA ALA A 532 -23.31 8.57 -8.26
C ALA A 532 -22.25 8.40 -7.16
N LYS A 533 -22.67 8.16 -5.92
CA LYS A 533 -21.77 7.82 -4.80
C LYS A 533 -20.96 6.55 -5.07
N GLY A 534 -21.56 5.58 -5.75
CA GLY A 534 -20.94 4.30 -6.10
C GLY A 534 -19.92 4.40 -7.24
N VAL A 535 -20.24 5.08 -8.34
CA VAL A 535 -19.31 5.25 -9.48
C VAL A 535 -18.16 6.22 -9.20
N THR A 536 -18.30 7.07 -8.18
CA THR A 536 -17.24 7.98 -7.69
C THR A 536 -16.65 7.52 -6.36
N ALA A 537 -16.83 6.25 -5.99
CA ALA A 537 -16.34 5.68 -4.73
C ALA A 537 -14.83 5.41 -4.73
N GLU A 538 -14.19 5.59 -5.87
CA GLU A 538 -12.76 5.42 -6.08
C GLU A 538 -12.23 6.64 -6.84
N ARG A 539 -10.97 6.98 -6.61
CA ARG A 539 -10.24 8.02 -7.35
C ARG A 539 -9.03 7.40 -8.02
N GLN A 540 -8.65 7.92 -9.19
CA GLN A 540 -7.41 7.50 -9.82
C GLN A 540 -6.24 8.17 -9.10
N ILE A 541 -5.21 7.37 -8.79
CA ILE A 541 -3.96 7.84 -8.24
C ILE A 541 -2.81 7.34 -9.13
N THR A 542 -1.70 8.06 -9.11
CA THR A 542 -0.46 7.66 -9.77
C THR A 542 0.56 7.37 -8.69
N GLU A 543 1.04 6.13 -8.63
CA GLU A 543 2.05 5.72 -7.65
C GLU A 543 3.30 5.23 -8.38
N PHE A 544 4.47 5.68 -7.92
CA PHE A 544 5.73 5.14 -8.41
C PHE A 544 5.98 3.76 -7.79
N THR A 545 6.00 2.72 -8.62
CA THR A 545 6.26 1.34 -8.22
C THR A 545 7.54 0.84 -8.89
N PRO A 546 8.69 0.79 -8.20
CA PRO A 546 9.89 0.13 -8.72
C PRO A 546 9.63 -1.37 -8.97
N PRO A 547 10.00 -1.97 -10.12
CA PRO A 547 10.71 -1.42 -11.29
C PRO A 547 9.81 -0.87 -12.41
N LYS A 548 8.48 -0.87 -12.24
CA LYS A 548 7.47 -0.52 -13.26
C LYS A 548 7.37 0.99 -13.58
N GLY A 549 7.96 1.86 -12.76
CA GLY A 549 7.80 3.31 -12.88
C GLY A 549 6.46 3.79 -12.34
N PHE A 550 5.94 4.90 -12.86
CA PHE A 550 4.63 5.43 -12.47
C PHE A 550 3.51 4.53 -13.01
N VAL A 551 2.70 3.98 -12.09
CA VAL A 551 1.55 3.14 -12.41
C VAL A 551 0.28 3.86 -11.98
N ASN A 552 -0.67 3.96 -12.89
CA ASN A 552 -2.03 4.42 -12.59
C ASN A 552 -2.78 3.30 -11.86
N SER A 553 -3.27 3.58 -10.66
CA SER A 553 -4.13 2.67 -9.88
C SER A 553 -5.38 3.40 -9.42
N TRP A 554 -6.40 2.64 -9.04
CA TRP A 554 -7.63 3.21 -8.47
C TRP A 554 -7.70 2.95 -6.96
N GLU A 555 -7.70 4.04 -6.20
CA GLU A 555 -7.80 4.02 -4.74
C GLU A 555 -9.26 4.13 -4.31
N ARG A 556 -9.69 3.21 -3.45
CA ARG A 556 -11.04 3.22 -2.89
C ARG A 556 -11.17 4.24 -1.75
N ILE A 557 -11.90 5.32 -2.02
CA ILE A 557 -12.22 6.37 -1.03
C ILE A 557 -13.52 6.08 -0.25
N ARG A 558 -14.44 5.25 -0.79
CA ARG A 558 -15.70 4.89 -0.11
C ARG A 558 -16.00 3.40 -0.16
N ARG A 559 -16.73 2.93 0.85
CA ARG A 559 -17.06 1.51 1.01
C ARG A 559 -18.04 0.97 -0.03
N ASN A 560 -18.90 1.75 -0.66
CA ASN A 560 -19.80 1.21 -1.68
C ASN A 560 -19.27 1.59 -3.06
N ASN A 561 -18.62 0.67 -3.79
CA ASN A 561 -18.03 0.87 -5.12
C ASN A 561 -18.62 -0.05 -6.20
N HIS A 562 -19.63 -0.87 -5.85
CA HIS A 562 -20.20 -1.90 -6.72
C HIS A 562 -20.70 -1.32 -8.05
N ALA A 563 -21.24 -0.09 -8.00
CA ALA A 563 -21.70 0.57 -9.20
C ALA A 563 -20.56 0.85 -10.20
N PHE A 564 -19.36 1.18 -9.71
CA PHE A 564 -18.22 1.42 -10.59
C PHE A 564 -17.67 0.11 -11.17
N ASP A 565 -17.65 -0.93 -10.33
CA ASP A 565 -17.13 -2.24 -10.74
C ASP A 565 -17.97 -2.85 -11.88
N LEU A 566 -19.30 -2.74 -11.77
CA LEU A 566 -20.23 -3.14 -12.83
C LEU A 566 -20.12 -2.28 -14.10
N LEU A 567 -19.86 -0.97 -13.95
CA LEU A 567 -19.74 -0.06 -15.08
C LEU A 567 -18.51 -0.40 -15.94
N TYR A 568 -17.33 -0.62 -15.33
CA TYR A 568 -16.15 -0.97 -16.12
C TYR A 568 -16.30 -2.35 -16.78
N MET A 569 -16.95 -3.31 -16.12
CA MET A 569 -17.23 -4.62 -16.73
C MET A 569 -18.15 -4.50 -17.95
N ASN A 570 -19.17 -3.63 -17.89
CA ASN A 570 -20.01 -3.32 -19.05
C ASN A 570 -19.19 -2.70 -20.21
N CYS A 571 -18.19 -1.86 -19.89
CA CYS A 571 -17.27 -1.32 -20.89
C CYS A 571 -16.49 -2.42 -21.61
N VAL A 572 -16.01 -3.44 -20.88
CA VAL A 572 -15.33 -4.60 -21.46
C VAL A 572 -16.25 -5.38 -22.39
N LEU A 573 -17.51 -5.63 -21.98
CA LEU A 573 -18.48 -6.37 -22.80
C LEU A 573 -18.79 -5.67 -24.12
N ALA A 574 -18.97 -4.34 -24.08
CA ALA A 574 -19.20 -3.53 -25.27
C ALA A 574 -17.97 -3.49 -26.17
N TYR A 575 -16.78 -3.34 -25.58
CA TYR A 575 -15.53 -3.38 -26.33
C TYR A 575 -15.31 -4.76 -26.98
N HIS A 576 -15.59 -5.85 -26.28
CA HIS A 576 -15.51 -7.18 -26.86
C HIS A 576 -16.49 -7.37 -28.03
N SER A 577 -17.62 -6.68 -28.00
CA SER A 577 -18.64 -6.71 -29.06
C SER A 577 -18.36 -5.75 -30.23
N GLY A 578 -17.24 -5.01 -30.19
CA GLY A 578 -16.79 -4.14 -31.28
C GLY A 578 -17.15 -2.66 -31.14
N CYS A 579 -17.74 -2.22 -30.03
CA CYS A 579 -18.00 -0.80 -29.78
C CYS A 579 -16.67 -0.05 -29.59
N ARG A 580 -16.36 0.94 -30.44
CA ARG A 580 -15.14 1.77 -30.39
C ARG A 580 -15.49 3.24 -30.60
N LEU A 581 -14.74 4.14 -29.96
CA LEU A 581 -14.87 5.61 -30.10
C LEU A 581 -14.42 6.11 -31.49
N LEU A 582 -13.43 5.46 -32.09
CA LEU A 582 -12.93 5.74 -33.44
C LEU A 582 -12.93 4.42 -34.22
N ARG A 583 -13.70 4.32 -35.31
CA ARG A 583 -13.44 3.31 -36.34
C ARG A 583 -12.21 3.79 -37.11
N SER A 584 -11.08 3.09 -36.99
CA SER A 584 -10.05 3.21 -38.02
C SER A 584 -10.70 2.78 -39.34
N SER A 585 -10.68 3.67 -40.33
CA SER A 585 -11.07 3.35 -41.69
C SER A 585 -10.11 2.27 -42.23
N GLY A 586 -10.44 1.00 -42.01
CA GLY A 586 -9.58 -0.12 -42.41
C GLY A 586 -10.05 -1.51 -42.01
N GLU A 587 -10.88 -1.68 -40.97
CA GLU A 587 -11.31 -3.03 -40.55
C GLU A 587 -12.70 -3.38 -41.10
N SER A 588 -12.72 -4.15 -42.20
CA SER A 588 -13.93 -4.79 -42.72
C SER A 588 -14.44 -5.88 -41.77
N LYS A 589 -15.77 -5.95 -41.58
CA LYS A 589 -16.46 -6.99 -40.79
C LYS A 589 -15.95 -8.40 -41.12
N PRO A 590 -15.82 -9.32 -40.14
CA PRO A 590 -15.49 -10.71 -40.44
C PRO A 590 -16.66 -11.36 -41.19
N VAL A 591 -16.39 -11.74 -42.43
CA VAL A 591 -17.28 -12.57 -43.26
C VAL A 591 -17.24 -14.01 -42.72
N LYS A 592 -18.42 -14.59 -42.48
CA LYS A 592 -18.58 -16.04 -42.28
C LYS A 592 -18.17 -16.78 -43.55
N ASN A 593 -17.38 -17.86 -43.43
CA ASN A 593 -17.39 -19.07 -44.29
C ASN A 593 -16.35 -20.07 -43.74
N GLU A 594 -16.75 -21.28 -43.37
CA GLU A 594 -16.85 -22.49 -44.21
C GLU A 594 -15.48 -23.06 -44.64
N GLU A 595 -15.33 -24.36 -44.39
CA GLU A 595 -14.15 -25.18 -44.63
C GLU A 595 -13.72 -25.19 -46.11
N MET A 596 -12.42 -25.03 -46.39
CA MET A 596 -11.65 -25.93 -47.28
C MET A 596 -10.22 -25.42 -47.56
N GLY A 597 -9.27 -26.36 -47.54
CA GLY A 597 -8.22 -26.43 -48.57
C GLY A 597 -6.91 -25.69 -48.33
N LYS A 598 -5.88 -26.44 -47.92
CA LYS A 598 -4.46 -26.07 -47.95
C LYS A 598 -4.04 -25.47 -49.31
N LYS A 599 -3.28 -24.37 -49.27
CA LYS A 599 -2.05 -24.13 -50.07
C LYS A 599 -1.29 -22.89 -49.56
N LYS A 600 -0.06 -23.08 -49.09
CA LYS A 600 0.92 -22.01 -48.86
C LYS A 600 1.48 -21.52 -50.20
N PRO A 601 1.75 -20.22 -50.37
CA PRO A 601 2.90 -19.74 -51.12
C PRO A 601 3.90 -19.03 -50.19
N ALA A 602 5.07 -18.78 -50.76
CA ALA A 602 6.35 -18.66 -50.11
C ALA A 602 6.69 -17.25 -49.59
N THR A 603 7.74 -17.27 -48.77
CA THR A 603 8.49 -16.22 -48.06
C THR A 603 8.94 -15.00 -48.88
N ALA A 604 8.95 -13.83 -48.22
CA ALA A 604 9.96 -12.78 -48.43
C ALA A 604 10.64 -12.51 -47.08
N ASN A 605 11.97 -12.37 -47.12
CA ASN A 605 12.92 -12.52 -46.04
C ASN A 605 13.70 -11.20 -45.93
N GLU A 606 13.64 -10.52 -44.80
CA GLU A 606 14.55 -9.44 -44.38
C GLU A 606 14.72 -9.59 -42.86
N GLY A 607 15.88 -9.70 -42.22
CA GLY A 607 17.26 -9.96 -42.62
C GLY A 607 18.03 -10.21 -41.31
N LYS A 608 18.54 -11.43 -41.08
CA LYS A 608 19.36 -11.77 -39.90
C LYS A 608 20.82 -11.34 -40.13
N PRO A 609 21.54 -10.85 -39.09
CA PRO A 609 22.94 -10.43 -39.22
C PRO A 609 23.86 -11.59 -39.59
N LYS A 610 24.96 -11.29 -40.31
CA LYS A 610 25.90 -12.31 -40.76
C LYS A 610 26.75 -12.79 -39.59
N ARG A 611 27.08 -14.08 -39.59
CA ARG A 611 27.83 -14.78 -38.54
C ARG A 611 29.16 -14.12 -38.17
N GLU A 612 29.80 -13.47 -39.14
CA GLU A 612 31.07 -12.76 -38.97
C GLU A 612 30.92 -11.55 -38.03
N ASP A 613 29.82 -10.79 -38.16
CA ASP A 613 29.55 -9.58 -37.38
C ASP A 613 29.26 -9.89 -35.90
N VAL A 614 28.57 -11.01 -35.65
CA VAL A 614 28.23 -11.49 -34.30
C VAL A 614 29.48 -11.97 -33.55
N LEU A 615 30.42 -12.62 -34.25
CA LEU A 615 31.67 -13.09 -33.68
C LEU A 615 32.64 -11.95 -33.37
N GLU A 616 32.63 -10.88 -34.19
CA GLU A 616 33.44 -9.68 -33.92
C GLU A 616 32.93 -8.92 -32.68
N TYR A 617 31.61 -8.84 -32.50
CA TYR A 617 31.00 -8.27 -31.29
C TYR A 617 31.30 -9.10 -30.04
N ALA A 618 31.16 -10.44 -30.12
CA ALA A 618 31.47 -11.36 -29.02
C ALA A 618 32.94 -11.28 -28.55
N LYS A 619 33.89 -11.10 -29.50
CA LYS A 619 35.30 -10.84 -29.18
C LYS A 619 35.51 -9.48 -28.49
N LYS A 620 34.76 -8.46 -28.88
CA LYS A 620 34.81 -7.11 -28.27
C LYS A 620 34.35 -7.08 -26.81
N ILE A 621 33.41 -7.96 -26.44
CA ILE A 621 32.91 -8.12 -25.06
C ILE A 621 33.60 -9.25 -24.29
N GLY A 622 34.70 -9.82 -24.81
CA GLY A 622 35.61 -10.70 -24.07
C GLY A 622 35.26 -12.19 -24.04
N PHE A 623 34.34 -12.66 -24.88
CA PHE A 623 34.02 -14.10 -24.97
C PHE A 623 34.94 -14.80 -25.97
N THR A 624 35.59 -15.89 -25.56
CA THR A 624 36.42 -16.74 -26.43
C THR A 624 35.57 -17.80 -27.15
N GLU A 625 36.07 -18.28 -28.31
CA GLU A 625 35.35 -19.22 -29.19
C GLU A 625 34.91 -20.51 -28.47
N ASP A 626 35.64 -20.95 -27.44
CA ASP A 626 35.36 -22.18 -26.68
C ASP A 626 34.06 -22.13 -25.85
N ILE A 627 33.59 -20.93 -25.47
CA ILE A 627 32.38 -20.77 -24.63
C ILE A 627 31.10 -20.95 -25.47
N VAL A 628 31.14 -20.62 -26.76
CA VAL A 628 29.99 -20.74 -27.67
C VAL A 628 29.66 -22.21 -27.95
N GLU A 629 30.66 -23.08 -28.07
CA GLU A 629 30.43 -24.53 -28.23
C GLU A 629 29.99 -25.21 -26.93
N THR A 630 30.42 -24.70 -25.77
CA THR A 630 30.11 -25.32 -24.47
C THR A 630 28.67 -25.05 -24.00
N LEU A 631 28.04 -23.95 -24.44
CA LEU A 631 26.74 -23.52 -23.93
C LEU A 631 25.52 -24.07 -24.67
N GLY A 632 25.68 -24.75 -25.81
CA GLY A 632 24.59 -25.44 -26.50
C GLY A 632 23.36 -24.58 -26.89
N GLY A 633 23.46 -23.25 -26.82
CA GLY A 633 22.41 -22.30 -27.20
C GLY A 633 22.45 -21.97 -28.69
N SER A 634 21.31 -21.60 -29.26
CA SER A 634 21.25 -21.18 -30.67
C SER A 634 21.85 -19.77 -30.81
N MET A 635 22.55 -19.48 -31.91
CA MET A 635 23.10 -18.14 -32.17
C MET A 635 22.02 -17.04 -32.24
N GLU A 636 20.74 -17.41 -32.33
CA GLU A 636 19.60 -16.49 -32.37
C GLU A 636 19.37 -15.84 -30.99
N ASP A 637 19.64 -16.56 -29.90
CA ASP A 637 19.49 -16.07 -28.52
C ASP A 637 20.53 -14.99 -28.17
N LEU A 638 21.72 -15.07 -28.74
CA LEU A 638 22.77 -14.04 -28.63
C LEU A 638 22.49 -12.82 -29.52
N ALA A 639 21.83 -13.02 -30.66
CA ALA A 639 21.45 -11.93 -31.57
C ALA A 639 20.29 -11.08 -31.00
N ASP A 640 19.34 -11.70 -30.29
CA ASP A 640 18.27 -10.99 -29.58
C ASP A 640 18.82 -10.15 -28.41
N HIS A 641 19.88 -10.61 -27.74
CA HIS A 641 20.56 -9.84 -26.70
C HIS A 641 21.30 -8.60 -27.25
N ALA A 642 21.87 -8.68 -28.46
CA ALA A 642 22.58 -7.56 -29.10
C ALA A 642 21.63 -6.47 -29.64
N LEU A 643 20.34 -6.78 -29.84
CA LEU A 643 19.33 -5.85 -30.35
C LEU A 643 18.59 -5.07 -29.26
N GLY A 644 18.95 -5.26 -27.98
CA GLY A 644 18.65 -4.35 -26.89
C GLY A 644 17.17 -4.23 -26.53
N HIS A 645 16.71 -5.08 -25.61
CA HIS A 645 15.75 -4.75 -24.55
C HIS A 645 15.88 -5.83 -23.46
N ASP A 646 15.94 -5.37 -22.21
CA ASP A 646 15.84 -6.10 -20.94
C ASP A 646 17.11 -6.44 -20.12
N ASP A 647 16.95 -6.02 -18.87
CA ASP A 647 17.71 -6.07 -17.61
C ASP A 647 18.41 -7.42 -17.30
N PRO A 648 19.67 -7.47 -16.82
CA PRO A 648 20.43 -8.71 -16.63
C PRO A 648 20.05 -9.59 -15.43
N LEU A 649 18.90 -9.39 -14.77
CA LEU A 649 18.56 -10.09 -13.53
C LEU A 649 17.13 -10.65 -13.56
N GLY A 650 16.90 -11.72 -14.34
CA GLY A 650 15.58 -12.33 -14.50
C GLY A 650 15.56 -13.85 -14.50
N TYR A 651 15.18 -14.41 -13.36
CA TYR A 651 14.41 -15.64 -13.13
C TYR A 651 14.18 -16.60 -14.33
N LEU A 652 14.76 -17.80 -14.22
CA LEU A 652 14.29 -19.01 -14.92
C LEU A 652 13.24 -19.72 -14.03
N ASP A 653 11.96 -19.50 -14.31
CA ASP A 653 10.88 -20.40 -13.86
C ASP A 653 10.82 -21.62 -14.79
N ALA A 654 11.15 -22.80 -14.26
CA ALA A 654 10.88 -24.08 -14.90
C ALA A 654 9.78 -24.81 -14.09
N GLU A 655 8.62 -24.99 -14.73
CA GLU A 655 7.49 -25.79 -14.25
C GLU A 655 7.89 -27.27 -14.06
N TRP A 656 7.35 -27.92 -13.03
CA TRP A 656 7.38 -29.38 -12.87
C TRP A 656 5.98 -29.92 -12.54
N GLU A 657 5.56 -30.94 -13.31
CA GLU A 657 4.35 -31.74 -13.13
C GLU A 657 4.45 -32.65 -11.88
N GLU A 658 3.41 -32.67 -11.06
CA GLU A 658 3.23 -33.65 -9.98
C GLU A 658 2.77 -35.00 -10.56
N VAL A 659 3.64 -36.01 -10.50
CA VAL A 659 3.25 -37.42 -10.63
C VAL A 659 2.82 -37.92 -9.24
N ARG A 660 1.56 -38.31 -9.09
CA ARG A 660 1.05 -39.01 -7.90
C ARG A 660 1.49 -40.48 -7.93
N PRO A 661 1.92 -41.09 -6.80
CA PRO A 661 2.11 -42.53 -6.73
C PRO A 661 0.80 -43.25 -6.43
N ASP A 662 0.56 -44.33 -7.15
CA ASP A 662 -0.53 -45.29 -6.94
C ASP A 662 -0.37 -46.07 -5.62
N GLU A 663 -1.51 -46.43 -5.05
CA GLU A 663 -1.68 -47.34 -3.91
C GLU A 663 -1.31 -48.77 -4.33
N GLU A 664 -0.48 -49.46 -3.57
CA GLU A 664 -0.48 -50.93 -3.53
C GLU A 664 -0.18 -51.47 -2.12
N GLU A 665 -0.96 -52.49 -1.78
CA GLU A 665 -1.09 -53.18 -0.50
C GLU A 665 0.21 -53.88 -0.06
N VAL A 666 0.44 -53.96 1.26
CA VAL A 666 1.24 -55.06 1.81
C VAL A 666 0.54 -55.65 3.04
N SER A 667 0.03 -56.86 2.86
CA SER A 667 -0.38 -57.79 3.91
C SER A 667 0.80 -58.64 4.39
N SER A 668 0.92 -58.72 5.72
CA SER A 668 1.21 -59.92 6.52
C SER A 668 2.59 -60.60 6.54
N THR A 669 2.89 -61.07 7.77
CA THR A 669 3.75 -62.18 8.23
C THR A 669 5.23 -61.92 8.56
N ASP A 670 5.47 -61.85 9.88
CA ASP A 670 6.32 -62.72 10.73
C ASP A 670 7.74 -63.12 10.28
N GLY A 671 8.69 -62.93 11.20
CA GLY A 671 9.99 -63.60 11.17
C GLY A 671 10.98 -63.05 12.19
N GLU A 672 11.07 -63.71 13.35
CA GLU A 672 12.07 -63.54 14.39
C GLU A 672 13.50 -63.89 13.92
N GLY A 673 14.51 -63.31 14.58
CA GLY A 673 15.74 -64.04 14.91
C GLY A 673 17.07 -63.35 14.59
N GLY A 674 17.96 -63.33 15.59
CA GLY A 674 19.37 -63.63 15.37
C GLY A 674 20.38 -62.50 15.58
N SER A 675 21.05 -62.56 16.73
CA SER A 675 22.37 -62.00 17.04
C SER A 675 23.46 -62.52 16.09
N ASP A 676 24.46 -61.70 15.74
CA ASP A 676 25.86 -61.86 16.19
C ASP A 676 26.87 -60.97 15.43
N SER A 677 27.83 -60.52 16.24
CA SER A 677 29.24 -60.15 16.04
C SER A 677 29.74 -59.27 14.90
N GLU A 678 30.49 -58.27 15.37
CA GLU A 678 31.63 -57.54 14.84
C GLU A 678 32.34 -58.13 13.60
N GLU A 679 32.51 -57.28 12.59
CA GLU A 679 33.74 -57.28 11.80
C GLU A 679 34.12 -55.83 11.43
N HIS A 680 35.34 -55.46 11.82
CA HIS A 680 36.00 -54.21 11.44
C HIS A 680 36.07 -54.08 9.92
N ASN A 681 35.61 -52.95 9.37
CA ASN A 681 36.21 -52.41 8.16
C ASN A 681 36.12 -50.88 8.12
N SER A 682 37.24 -50.31 7.69
CA SER A 682 37.64 -48.90 7.66
C SER A 682 36.60 -47.92 7.10
N PRO A 683 36.67 -46.64 7.48
CA PRO A 683 35.76 -45.61 6.97
C PRO A 683 35.97 -45.43 5.45
N PRO A 684 34.90 -45.37 4.63
CA PRO A 684 35.05 -44.88 3.27
C PRO A 684 35.24 -43.36 3.30
N ALA A 685 36.46 -42.99 2.92
CA ALA A 685 36.95 -41.73 2.37
C ALA A 685 36.05 -40.49 2.48
N GLU A 686 36.61 -39.48 3.17
CA GLU A 686 36.34 -38.06 3.01
C GLU A 686 36.14 -37.70 1.53
N SER A 687 34.91 -37.34 1.16
CA SER A 687 34.71 -36.46 0.01
C SER A 687 35.02 -35.05 0.47
N THR A 688 36.30 -34.72 0.45
CA THR A 688 36.76 -33.34 0.51
C THR A 688 36.07 -32.57 -0.62
N PRO A 689 35.40 -31.43 -0.35
CA PRO A 689 34.84 -30.59 -1.40
C PRO A 689 36.01 -29.89 -2.11
N GLN A 690 36.69 -30.61 -2.99
CA GLN A 690 37.69 -30.03 -3.88
C GLN A 690 36.98 -29.17 -4.94
N ASP A 691 37.30 -27.88 -4.86
CA ASP A 691 37.16 -26.84 -5.89
C ASP A 691 35.78 -26.25 -6.16
N LEU A 692 35.00 -25.98 -5.10
CA LEU A 692 34.03 -24.87 -5.12
C LEU A 692 34.74 -23.57 -4.73
N LYS A 693 35.45 -22.94 -5.68
CA LYS A 693 35.90 -21.55 -5.52
C LYS A 693 34.68 -20.63 -5.58
N LEU A 694 34.22 -20.18 -4.41
CA LEU A 694 33.30 -19.05 -4.29
C LEU A 694 34.14 -17.78 -4.18
N SER A 695 34.24 -16.98 -5.25
CA SER A 695 34.74 -15.61 -5.12
C SER A 695 33.59 -14.74 -4.64
N ILE A 696 33.69 -14.26 -3.41
CA ILE A 696 32.77 -13.26 -2.84
C ILE A 696 33.54 -11.94 -2.78
N SER A 697 33.10 -10.93 -3.52
CA SER A 697 33.60 -9.56 -3.36
C SER A 697 32.68 -8.81 -2.41
N LEU A 698 33.22 -8.36 -1.27
CA LEU A 698 32.51 -7.55 -0.30
C LEU A 698 32.84 -6.08 -0.56
N ASN A 699 31.85 -5.29 -0.99
CA ASN A 699 32.01 -3.84 -1.03
C ASN A 699 31.71 -3.29 0.37
N ALA A 700 32.77 -3.02 1.14
CA ALA A 700 32.66 -2.22 2.36
C ALA A 700 33.06 -0.76 2.05
N PRO A 701 32.24 0.26 2.37
CA PRO A 701 32.70 1.63 2.35
C PRO A 701 33.77 1.79 3.44
N PHE A 702 34.97 2.20 3.03
CA PHE A 702 36.17 2.26 3.84
C PHE A 702 36.12 3.47 4.78
N VAL A 703 35.74 3.32 6.06
CA VAL A 703 36.24 4.14 7.20
C VAL A 703 36.17 3.33 8.51
N GLU A 704 37.34 3.12 9.13
CA GLU A 704 37.66 2.63 10.50
C GLU A 704 37.07 1.29 11.00
N LEU A 705 37.90 0.25 10.90
CA LEU A 705 37.71 -1.09 11.44
C LEU A 705 37.74 -1.12 12.99
N ASN A 706 36.58 -1.04 13.64
CA ASN A 706 36.40 -1.53 15.00
C ASN A 706 35.54 -2.81 15.00
N PRO A 707 36.14 -4.00 15.18
CA PRO A 707 35.45 -5.30 15.06
C PRO A 707 34.29 -5.53 16.04
N LYS A 708 34.13 -4.69 17.07
CA LYS A 708 33.07 -4.84 18.09
C LYS A 708 31.70 -4.30 17.66
N HIS A 709 31.60 -3.56 16.55
CA HIS A 709 30.35 -2.92 16.11
C HIS A 709 29.63 -3.61 14.94
N TYR A 710 30.16 -4.72 14.41
CA TYR A 710 29.67 -5.34 13.16
C TYR A 710 28.52 -6.35 13.31
N VAL A 711 27.82 -6.38 14.45
CA VAL A 711 26.86 -7.46 14.76
C VAL A 711 25.43 -7.19 14.25
N GLN A 712 25.13 -6.04 13.64
CA GLN A 712 23.72 -5.67 13.33
C GLN A 712 23.45 -4.87 12.03
N ARG A 713 24.21 -5.04 10.93
CA ARG A 713 23.81 -4.49 9.62
C ARG A 713 23.90 -5.51 8.48
N HIS A 714 22.99 -5.38 7.52
CA HIS A 714 22.91 -6.19 6.30
C HIS A 714 24.21 -6.05 5.49
N VAL A 715 24.78 -7.18 5.07
CA VAL A 715 25.89 -7.23 4.12
C VAL A 715 25.30 -7.58 2.76
N ASP A 716 25.40 -6.68 1.79
CA ASP A 716 25.02 -6.96 0.41
C ASP A 716 26.09 -7.82 -0.25
N VAL A 717 25.71 -9.02 -0.64
CA VAL A 717 26.58 -9.97 -1.34
C VAL A 717 26.21 -9.96 -2.82
N GLN A 718 27.05 -9.34 -3.65
CA GLN A 718 26.93 -9.46 -5.10
C GLN A 718 27.59 -10.77 -5.56
N LEU A 719 26.82 -11.61 -6.24
CA LEU A 719 27.31 -12.87 -6.80
C LEU A 719 27.27 -12.80 -8.33
N ASP A 720 28.37 -13.20 -8.97
CA ASP A 720 28.35 -13.46 -10.40
C ASP A 720 27.44 -14.69 -10.73
N PRO A 721 27.07 -14.92 -12.00
CA PRO A 721 26.22 -16.04 -12.37
C PRO A 721 26.78 -17.43 -12.01
N HIS A 722 28.10 -17.58 -11.87
CA HIS A 722 28.72 -18.82 -11.42
C HIS A 722 28.57 -19.00 -9.90
N GLY A 723 28.80 -17.94 -9.12
CA GLY A 723 28.57 -17.86 -7.68
C GLY A 723 27.12 -18.07 -7.28
N ALA A 724 26.16 -17.53 -8.04
CA ALA A 724 24.74 -17.75 -7.81
C ALA A 724 24.35 -19.24 -7.98
N ARG A 725 24.88 -19.91 -9.02
CA ARG A 725 24.67 -21.35 -9.25
C ARG A 725 25.35 -22.22 -8.20
N ALA A 726 26.54 -21.82 -7.73
CA ALA A 726 27.23 -22.49 -6.64
C ALA A 726 26.45 -22.38 -5.32
N LEU A 727 25.93 -21.19 -4.99
CA LEU A 727 25.14 -20.98 -3.79
C LEU A 727 23.81 -21.77 -3.80
N CYS A 728 23.16 -21.85 -4.97
CA CYS A 728 21.95 -22.68 -5.11
C CYS A 728 22.25 -24.16 -4.86
N ARG A 729 23.35 -24.69 -5.41
CA ARG A 729 23.81 -26.08 -5.17
C ARG A 729 24.11 -26.33 -3.69
N LEU A 730 24.81 -25.41 -3.04
CA LEU A 730 25.12 -25.49 -1.60
C LEU A 730 23.84 -25.54 -0.77
N ARG A 731 22.92 -24.58 -0.96
CA ARG A 731 21.64 -24.54 -0.23
C ARG A 731 20.87 -25.85 -0.37
N ASN A 732 20.70 -26.34 -1.60
CA ASN A 732 19.93 -27.55 -1.85
C ASN A 732 20.56 -28.79 -1.20
N THR A 733 21.89 -28.84 -1.17
CA THR A 733 22.64 -29.93 -0.50
C THR A 733 22.44 -29.87 1.01
N LEU A 734 22.53 -28.69 1.60
CA LEU A 734 22.32 -28.49 3.04
C LEU A 734 20.88 -28.80 3.47
N GLN A 735 19.89 -28.42 2.67
CA GLN A 735 18.48 -28.77 2.89
C GLN A 735 18.25 -30.27 2.85
N LYS A 736 18.79 -30.95 1.84
CA LYS A 736 18.69 -32.41 1.70
C LYS A 736 19.31 -33.15 2.89
N ASN A 737 20.36 -32.60 3.48
CA ASN A 737 21.04 -33.17 4.64
C ASN A 737 20.51 -32.65 6.00
N HIS A 738 19.40 -31.91 6.00
CA HIS A 738 18.79 -31.31 7.21
C HIS A 738 19.76 -30.47 8.06
N ALA A 739 20.75 -29.83 7.42
CA ALA A 739 21.79 -29.08 8.12
C ALA A 739 21.20 -27.92 8.95
N THR A 740 21.75 -27.70 10.14
CA THR A 740 21.33 -26.65 11.07
C THR A 740 22.46 -25.66 11.34
N LEU A 741 22.10 -24.40 11.55
CA LEU A 741 22.99 -23.37 12.10
C LEU A 741 23.27 -23.68 13.59
N LYS A 742 24.32 -23.08 14.17
CA LYS A 742 24.66 -23.22 15.61
C LYS A 742 23.50 -22.84 16.56
N GLY A 743 22.55 -22.04 16.09
CA GLY A 743 21.30 -21.69 16.80
C GLY A 743 20.15 -22.71 16.64
N GLY A 744 20.38 -23.88 16.04
CA GLY A 744 19.41 -24.96 15.88
C GLY A 744 18.39 -24.79 14.74
N LYS A 745 18.47 -23.71 13.96
CA LYS A 745 17.58 -23.47 12.80
C LYS A 745 18.07 -24.22 11.56
N HIS A 746 17.17 -24.87 10.82
CA HIS A 746 17.49 -25.51 9.54
C HIS A 746 17.81 -24.47 8.46
N VAL A 747 18.74 -24.81 7.56
CA VAL A 747 19.12 -23.95 6.44
C VAL A 747 18.03 -23.98 5.38
N GLU A 748 17.31 -22.86 5.19
CA GLU A 748 16.18 -22.79 4.24
C GLU A 748 16.38 -21.79 3.09
N SER A 749 17.39 -20.94 3.16
CA SER A 749 17.66 -19.90 2.17
C SER A 749 19.14 -19.82 1.78
N GLY A 750 19.43 -19.15 0.66
CA GLY A 750 20.82 -18.91 0.23
C GLY A 750 21.62 -18.15 1.28
N ALA A 751 21.04 -17.11 1.90
CA ALA A 751 21.68 -16.37 2.98
C ALA A 751 21.99 -17.25 4.20
N MET A 752 21.10 -18.18 4.56
CA MET A 752 21.37 -19.14 5.64
C MET A 752 22.43 -20.17 5.26
N ALA A 753 22.51 -20.57 3.98
CA ALA A 753 23.56 -21.46 3.49
C ALA A 753 24.95 -20.81 3.55
N VAL A 754 25.04 -19.52 3.19
CA VAL A 754 26.28 -18.72 3.35
C VAL A 754 26.64 -18.60 4.82
N ARG A 755 25.67 -18.26 5.69
CA ARG A 755 25.90 -18.19 7.14
C ARG A 755 26.34 -19.53 7.74
N TRP A 756 25.73 -20.62 7.30
CA TRP A 756 26.13 -21.97 7.71
C TRP A 756 27.57 -22.25 7.31
N LEU A 757 27.97 -21.87 6.08
CA LEU A 757 29.35 -21.98 5.60
C LEU A 757 30.33 -21.19 6.50
N PHE A 758 30.01 -19.94 6.85
CA PHE A 758 30.80 -19.11 7.76
C PHE A 758 30.89 -19.67 9.19
N GLU A 759 29.85 -20.37 9.67
CA GLU A 759 29.87 -21.01 10.98
C GLU A 759 30.75 -22.28 11.03
N GLN A 760 30.96 -22.93 9.88
CA GLN A 760 31.80 -24.14 9.73
C GLN A 760 33.25 -23.83 9.33
N LEU A 761 33.47 -22.76 8.57
CA LEU A 761 34.81 -22.29 8.22
C LEU A 761 35.37 -21.52 9.42
N SER A 762 36.37 -22.09 10.10
CA SER A 762 37.23 -21.34 11.00
C SER A 762 38.04 -20.35 10.15
N ILE A 763 37.50 -19.16 9.89
CA ILE A 763 38.22 -18.13 9.15
C ILE A 763 39.24 -17.50 10.10
N GLU A 764 40.50 -17.92 9.98
CA GLU A 764 41.63 -17.09 10.40
C GLU A 764 41.76 -15.96 9.38
N ILE A 765 41.55 -14.72 9.83
CA ILE A 765 41.77 -13.53 9.00
C ILE A 765 43.27 -13.26 9.02
N GLU A 766 44.00 -13.72 8.01
CA GLU A 766 45.37 -13.26 7.73
C GLU A 766 45.32 -12.08 6.75
N GLY A 767 45.91 -10.95 7.15
CA GLY A 767 46.13 -9.79 6.28
C GLY A 767 45.11 -8.68 6.44
N GLN A 768 45.59 -7.44 6.27
CA GLN A 768 44.91 -6.19 6.64
C GLN A 768 44.25 -5.49 5.44
N ASP A 769 43.93 -6.22 4.36
CA ASP A 769 43.28 -5.69 3.17
C ASP A 769 41.89 -6.31 2.97
#